data_AF-A0A3Q9I5R8-F1
#
_entry.id   AF-A0A3Q9I5R8-F1
#
_cell.length_a   1.000
_cell.length_b   1.000
_cell.length_c   1.000
_cell.angle_alpha   90.00
_cell.angle_beta   90.00
_cell.angle_gamma   90.00
#
_symmetry.space_group_name_H-M   'P 1'
#
loop_
_entity.id
_entity.type
_entity.pdbx_description
1 polymer ?
#
loop_
_entity_poly.entity_id
_entity_poly.type
_entity_poly.pdbx_seq_one_letter_code
_entity_poly.pdbx_strand_id
1 'polypeptide(L)'
;MKTRKSIYELVETSDTLPFDVSLHSVNYVPSHWHNSVEMIFVLRGSLEVTVGHKQQTLSEGDVKLINSGHVHEVIGFHNNIIATFLIPDTFIKGNIKGVEHAYFDCDSSTAGKESRPALDRIRQLLAEMVQMTYKRGEVYELEMRIRMLSVFSILMQRFRTEEPEGEGAIKEKYMDRMLRIINYIEEHYQEPITLQEIAEKEFLSVPYLSKFLGEQIGLNFQSFVSGIRLKNAVDDMLNHMETPVNEIALKHGFPNSKSFYTVFKNRYHMTPSEYRRQYNPVMGKTNERISQGYLAFNRASALGIINQYLQRSQSGQELQVLGIEVINKAIDLSIQGRQLRHTWKNLITIGKAKEGLHEDVRNQLRYLQQRCPFREIRFHGIFDDGMMIYHEDEGQPYYNFRFVDQLFDFLLSIGLKPFIELGFMPSELAAEQSKSVFFIPSFVSGPSSIERWCELLDRFLRHCINRYGREEVESWKLEFWNEPELAVFWPGTVDEYNEFYLHSYRAVKRVAGRLQIGAPGRIISTDTVAYFHNFIAFCQEHDCLPDFLPVHFYPHEDLIENDHRKLEHLYTMSNLSFRVVMEQFVSISPNPDILRDMLAQEKRMLDDLGLSHLDLYLTEWNSTAYHRELTNDTLYKASYIAKNIVENLDSIEGFGYWVLSDNIEETPASEQLFHGGLGLIAQYGIPKAAMTAYELLSKLGDRLIAQGDGYVVTEARGSYQVLSYNYCHFDDLYALGDNSFINATNRYNGFKNEKVAKLELDLQGIPEGRYRMETHSVSRQQGSSYDEWVRMGAPDYVTEEDSVYLTAASRPQKHIQEIEIHGGMTYIAQLEPHALELMVLTPLL
;
A
#
# COMPACT_ATOMS: atom_id res chain seq x y z
N MET A 1 14.23 -39.26 -24.33
CA MET A 1 15.52 -38.97 -23.69
C MET A 1 15.34 -37.70 -22.87
N LYS A 2 15.46 -37.78 -21.54
CA LYS A 2 15.47 -36.60 -20.65
C LYS A 2 16.87 -35.99 -20.73
N THR A 3 16.99 -34.71 -21.09
CA THR A 3 18.24 -33.95 -21.01
C THR A 3 18.69 -33.91 -19.55
N ARG A 4 19.77 -34.63 -19.22
CA ARG A 4 20.45 -34.53 -17.92
C ARG A 4 21.08 -33.12 -17.86
N LYS A 5 20.77 -32.34 -16.82
CA LYS A 5 21.16 -30.92 -16.70
C LYS A 5 22.65 -30.81 -16.35
N SER A 6 23.43 -30.27 -17.29
CA SER A 6 24.88 -30.14 -17.14
C SER A 6 25.33 -28.97 -16.25
N ILE A 7 26.57 -28.99 -15.73
CA ILE A 7 27.30 -27.85 -15.14
C ILE A 7 27.67 -26.84 -16.23
N TYR A 8 27.75 -27.28 -17.48
CA TYR A 8 27.76 -26.38 -18.61
C TYR A 8 26.33 -26.16 -19.11
N GLU A 9 25.89 -24.91 -19.16
CA GLU A 9 24.60 -24.56 -19.74
C GLU A 9 24.76 -24.20 -21.22
N LEU A 10 24.08 -24.97 -22.08
CA LEU A 10 23.95 -24.58 -23.48
C LEU A 10 22.89 -23.49 -23.57
N VAL A 11 23.32 -22.25 -23.79
CA VAL A 11 22.40 -21.12 -24.00
C VAL A 11 21.80 -21.24 -25.40
N GLU A 12 20.57 -21.74 -25.47
CA GLU A 12 19.76 -21.74 -26.68
C GLU A 12 19.03 -20.40 -26.79
N THR A 13 19.33 -19.63 -27.83
CA THR A 13 18.60 -18.40 -28.16
C THR A 13 17.47 -18.70 -29.14
N SER A 14 16.40 -17.91 -29.13
CA SER A 14 15.30 -18.05 -30.11
C SER A 14 15.80 -17.85 -31.54
N ASP A 15 15.12 -18.44 -32.54
CA ASP A 15 15.47 -18.30 -33.96
C ASP A 15 15.50 -16.84 -34.48
N THR A 16 14.93 -15.88 -33.74
CA THR A 16 14.76 -14.47 -34.15
C THR A 16 15.68 -13.47 -33.43
N LEU A 17 16.00 -13.68 -32.13
CA LEU A 17 16.84 -12.78 -31.34
C LEU A 17 18.19 -13.42 -30.99
N PRO A 18 19.33 -12.71 -31.14
CA PRO A 18 20.66 -13.30 -30.97
C PRO A 18 21.13 -13.37 -29.50
N PHE A 19 20.26 -13.05 -28.53
CA PHE A 19 20.50 -13.10 -27.09
C PHE A 19 19.15 -13.35 -26.37
N ASP A 20 19.21 -13.87 -25.14
CA ASP A 20 18.02 -14.17 -24.35
C ASP A 20 17.75 -13.08 -23.30
N VAL A 21 16.47 -12.77 -23.10
CA VAL A 21 15.99 -11.84 -22.08
C VAL A 21 14.85 -12.52 -21.34
N SER A 22 15.06 -12.78 -20.06
CA SER A 22 14.10 -13.53 -19.26
C SER A 22 13.78 -12.81 -17.96
N LEU A 23 12.59 -13.05 -17.44
CA LEU A 23 12.08 -12.44 -16.23
C LEU A 23 11.51 -13.54 -15.35
N HIS A 24 12.06 -13.71 -14.14
CA HIS A 24 11.74 -14.83 -13.28
C HIS A 24 12.11 -14.56 -11.81
N SER A 25 11.59 -15.39 -10.91
CA SER A 25 12.06 -15.50 -9.53
C SER A 25 13.06 -16.64 -9.41
N VAL A 26 14.20 -16.42 -8.77
CA VAL A 26 15.23 -17.43 -8.54
C VAL A 26 15.05 -18.04 -7.16
N ASN A 27 15.10 -19.37 -7.06
CA ASN A 27 15.26 -20.05 -5.78
C ASN A 27 16.72 -20.45 -5.59
N TYR A 28 17.22 -21.26 -6.51
CA TYR A 28 18.59 -21.73 -6.51
C TYR A 28 18.99 -22.15 -7.92
N VAL A 29 20.06 -21.53 -8.43
CA VAL A 29 20.76 -21.93 -9.65
C VAL A 29 22.13 -22.45 -9.23
N PRO A 30 22.39 -23.76 -9.37
CA PRO A 30 23.64 -24.37 -8.92
C PRO A 30 24.84 -23.85 -9.71
N SER A 31 26.04 -24.03 -9.15
CA SER A 31 27.29 -23.66 -9.82
C SER A 31 27.34 -24.19 -11.27
N HIS A 32 27.39 -23.28 -12.23
CA HIS A 32 27.40 -23.56 -13.66
C HIS A 32 28.21 -22.48 -14.40
N TRP A 33 28.43 -22.69 -15.69
CA TRP A 33 29.03 -21.70 -16.57
C TRP A 33 28.50 -21.89 -18.00
N HIS A 34 28.62 -20.85 -18.81
CA HIS A 34 28.17 -20.83 -20.20
C HIS A 34 29.07 -19.90 -21.04
N ASN A 35 28.99 -20.05 -22.38
CA ASN A 35 29.73 -19.22 -23.35
C ASN A 35 28.95 -17.93 -23.68
N SER A 36 28.51 -17.23 -22.65
CA SER A 36 27.74 -16.00 -22.76
C SER A 36 28.12 -15.06 -21.63
N VAL A 37 28.07 -13.76 -21.91
CA VAL A 37 28.01 -12.78 -20.84
C VAL A 37 26.61 -12.83 -20.24
N GLU A 38 26.51 -12.89 -18.92
CA GLU A 38 25.24 -12.81 -18.20
C GLU A 38 25.12 -11.48 -17.46
N MET A 39 23.97 -10.83 -17.56
CA MET A 39 23.63 -9.72 -16.69
C MET A 39 22.44 -10.09 -15.84
N ILE A 40 22.58 -9.92 -14.53
CA ILE A 40 21.50 -10.08 -13.55
C ILE A 40 21.06 -8.69 -13.11
N PHE A 41 19.78 -8.39 -13.25
CA PHE A 41 19.16 -7.17 -12.75
C PHE A 41 18.08 -7.53 -11.72
N VAL A 42 18.34 -7.18 -10.46
CA VAL A 42 17.41 -7.45 -9.34
C VAL A 42 16.31 -6.40 -9.34
N LEU A 43 15.10 -6.80 -9.73
CA LEU A 43 13.93 -5.91 -9.77
C LEU A 43 13.23 -5.85 -8.41
N ARG A 44 13.26 -6.95 -7.64
CA ARG A 44 12.69 -7.01 -6.29
C ARG A 44 13.44 -8.06 -5.46
N GLY A 45 13.55 -7.81 -4.17
CA GLY A 45 14.14 -8.75 -3.21
C GLY A 45 15.66 -8.77 -3.28
N SER A 46 16.26 -9.89 -2.86
CA SER A 46 17.72 -10.04 -2.83
C SER A 46 18.17 -11.42 -3.28
N LEU A 47 19.41 -11.48 -3.77
CA LEU A 47 20.08 -12.69 -4.19
C LEU A 47 21.46 -12.76 -3.55
N GLU A 48 22.01 -13.95 -3.45
CA GLU A 48 23.42 -14.18 -3.27
C GLU A 48 24.00 -14.75 -4.56
N VAL A 49 25.01 -14.08 -5.11
CA VAL A 49 25.71 -14.50 -6.32
C VAL A 49 27.14 -14.83 -5.95
N THR A 50 27.58 -16.04 -6.28
CA THR A 50 28.97 -16.46 -6.13
C THR A 50 29.59 -16.59 -7.52
N VAL A 51 30.67 -15.88 -7.80
CA VAL A 51 31.46 -16.01 -9.04
C VAL A 51 32.88 -16.42 -8.65
N GLY A 52 33.33 -17.58 -9.13
CA GLY A 52 34.57 -18.20 -8.69
C GLY A 52 34.60 -18.43 -7.17
N HIS A 53 35.41 -17.66 -6.44
CA HIS A 53 35.55 -17.73 -4.98
C HIS A 53 34.91 -16.56 -4.22
N LYS A 54 34.33 -15.59 -4.93
CA LYS A 54 33.75 -14.38 -4.34
C LYS A 54 32.24 -14.51 -4.25
N GLN A 55 31.72 -14.41 -3.04
CA GLN A 55 30.30 -14.41 -2.72
C GLN A 55 29.86 -12.98 -2.44
N GLN A 56 28.76 -12.55 -3.05
CA GLN A 56 28.23 -11.20 -2.92
C GLN A 56 26.71 -11.22 -2.84
N THR A 57 26.14 -10.34 -2.02
CA THR A 57 24.69 -10.15 -1.94
C THR A 57 24.27 -9.01 -2.84
N LEU A 58 23.35 -9.28 -3.76
CA LEU A 58 22.68 -8.29 -4.60
C LEU A 58 21.33 -7.93 -3.99
N SER A 59 21.03 -6.64 -3.94
CA SER A 59 19.76 -6.12 -3.43
C SER A 59 18.95 -5.48 -4.56
N GLU A 60 17.74 -5.05 -4.25
CA GLU A 60 16.84 -4.39 -5.19
C GLU A 60 17.53 -3.21 -5.92
N GLY A 61 17.41 -3.21 -7.25
CA GLY A 61 18.05 -2.25 -8.14
C GLY A 61 19.50 -2.56 -8.50
N ASP A 62 20.10 -3.62 -7.96
CA ASP A 62 21.46 -3.99 -8.35
C ASP A 62 21.51 -4.65 -9.72
N VAL A 63 22.56 -4.30 -10.48
CA VAL A 63 22.95 -4.91 -11.75
C VAL A 63 24.35 -5.48 -11.58
N LYS A 64 24.50 -6.77 -11.88
CA LYS A 64 25.78 -7.47 -11.91
C LYS A 64 25.99 -8.13 -13.26
N LEU A 65 27.17 -7.94 -13.82
CA LEU A 65 27.64 -8.66 -15.01
C LEU A 65 28.55 -9.82 -14.59
N ILE A 66 28.36 -10.97 -15.22
CA ILE A 66 29.19 -12.16 -15.13
C ILE A 66 29.81 -12.39 -16.51
N ASN A 67 31.14 -12.44 -16.60
CA ASN A 67 31.83 -12.58 -17.89
C ASN A 67 31.72 -14.03 -18.41
N SER A 68 31.83 -14.18 -19.73
CA SER A 68 31.75 -15.48 -20.41
C SER A 68 32.79 -16.47 -19.86
N GLY A 69 32.37 -17.71 -19.65
CA GLY A 69 33.23 -18.78 -19.14
C GLY A 69 33.53 -18.72 -17.64
N HIS A 70 32.98 -17.77 -16.88
CA HIS A 70 33.09 -17.75 -15.41
C HIS A 70 32.08 -18.70 -14.77
N VAL A 71 32.57 -19.51 -13.83
CA VAL A 71 31.72 -20.38 -13.00
C VAL A 71 31.00 -19.54 -11.96
N HIS A 72 29.68 -19.63 -11.93
CA HIS A 72 28.86 -18.87 -11.01
C HIS A 72 27.66 -19.65 -10.47
N GLU A 73 27.19 -19.25 -9.30
CA GLU A 73 26.04 -19.80 -8.57
C GLU A 73 25.15 -18.65 -8.10
N VAL A 74 23.82 -18.85 -8.14
CA VAL A 74 22.83 -17.85 -7.71
C VAL A 74 21.88 -18.48 -6.71
N ILE A 75 21.74 -17.88 -5.54
CA ILE A 75 20.78 -18.28 -4.50
C ILE A 75 19.81 -17.12 -4.32
N GLY A 76 18.52 -17.36 -4.48
CA GLY A 76 17.51 -16.34 -4.26
C GLY A 76 16.96 -16.40 -2.84
N PHE A 77 16.76 -15.23 -2.23
CA PHE A 77 16.05 -15.09 -0.96
C PHE A 77 14.56 -14.77 -1.21
N HIS A 78 13.71 -14.85 -0.17
CA HIS A 78 12.24 -14.77 -0.31
C HIS A 78 11.75 -13.58 -1.17
N ASN A 79 10.75 -13.84 -2.03
CA ASN A 79 10.07 -12.84 -2.87
C ASN A 79 10.96 -12.03 -3.84
N ASN A 80 11.96 -12.67 -4.45
CA ASN A 80 12.78 -12.01 -5.47
C ASN A 80 12.16 -12.06 -6.89
N ILE A 81 12.39 -11.00 -7.65
CA ILE A 81 12.07 -10.91 -9.08
C ILE A 81 13.31 -10.35 -9.76
N ILE A 82 13.79 -11.03 -10.80
CA ILE A 82 15.00 -10.64 -11.52
C ILE A 82 14.75 -10.67 -13.02
N ALA A 83 15.45 -9.79 -13.73
CA ALA A 83 15.62 -9.90 -15.17
C ALA A 83 17.04 -10.41 -15.46
N THR A 84 17.15 -11.47 -16.26
CA THR A 84 18.44 -11.97 -16.75
C THR A 84 18.58 -11.73 -18.24
N PHE A 85 19.81 -11.42 -18.64
CA PHE A 85 20.18 -11.20 -20.03
C PHE A 85 21.37 -12.11 -20.32
N LEU A 86 21.19 -13.08 -21.22
CA LEU A 86 22.26 -14.00 -21.65
C LEU A 86 22.69 -13.63 -23.06
N ILE A 87 23.92 -13.17 -23.21
CA ILE A 87 24.47 -12.63 -24.45
C ILE A 87 25.60 -13.54 -24.97
N PRO A 88 25.36 -14.32 -26.04
CA PRO A 88 26.37 -15.21 -26.61
C PRO A 88 27.62 -14.49 -27.13
N ASP A 89 28.79 -15.10 -26.92
CA ASP A 89 30.07 -14.59 -27.43
C ASP A 89 30.06 -14.36 -28.95
N THR A 90 29.29 -15.17 -29.70
CA THR A 90 29.16 -15.04 -31.15
C THR A 90 28.49 -13.73 -31.55
N PHE A 91 27.49 -13.26 -30.79
CA PHE A 91 26.86 -11.96 -31.00
C PHE A 91 27.84 -10.83 -30.66
N ILE A 92 28.53 -10.93 -29.52
CA ILE A 92 29.46 -9.91 -29.04
C ILE A 92 30.63 -9.74 -30.04
N LYS A 93 31.34 -10.83 -30.38
CA LYS A 93 32.48 -10.84 -31.30
C LYS A 93 32.10 -10.44 -32.72
N GLY A 94 30.87 -10.76 -33.15
CA GLY A 94 30.36 -10.39 -34.48
C GLY A 94 30.04 -8.90 -34.64
N ASN A 95 29.74 -8.19 -33.55
CA ASN A 95 29.26 -6.80 -33.60
C ASN A 95 30.19 -5.77 -32.95
N ILE A 96 31.11 -6.18 -32.06
CA ILE A 96 31.96 -5.27 -31.29
C ILE A 96 33.44 -5.59 -31.55
N LYS A 97 34.15 -4.64 -32.16
CA LYS A 97 35.60 -4.76 -32.40
C LYS A 97 36.39 -4.49 -31.11
N GLY A 98 37.42 -5.30 -30.83
CA GLY A 98 38.33 -5.08 -29.70
C GLY A 98 37.83 -5.61 -28.35
N VAL A 99 36.80 -6.48 -28.38
CA VAL A 99 36.18 -7.12 -27.22
C VAL A 99 36.82 -8.47 -26.88
N GLU A 100 37.68 -9.01 -27.75
CA GLU A 100 38.26 -10.35 -27.65
C GLU A 100 39.10 -10.59 -26.39
N HIS A 101 39.53 -9.50 -25.75
CA HIS A 101 40.31 -9.49 -24.50
C HIS A 101 39.70 -8.52 -23.47
N ALA A 102 38.42 -8.17 -23.59
CA ALA A 102 37.76 -7.30 -22.62
C ALA A 102 37.24 -8.12 -21.43
N TYR A 103 37.61 -7.70 -20.22
CA TYR A 103 36.95 -8.08 -18.99
C TYR A 103 36.10 -6.90 -18.52
N PHE A 104 34.87 -7.16 -18.10
CA PHE A 104 33.98 -6.12 -17.58
C PHE A 104 33.76 -6.28 -16.07
N ASP A 105 34.14 -5.28 -15.30
CA ASP A 105 33.84 -5.16 -13.87
C ASP A 105 32.61 -4.26 -13.69
N CYS A 106 31.42 -4.80 -13.97
CA CYS A 106 30.16 -4.10 -13.80
C CYS A 106 29.36 -4.74 -12.67
N ASP A 107 29.59 -4.24 -11.45
CA ASP A 107 28.89 -4.64 -10.24
C ASP A 107 28.39 -3.40 -9.49
N SER A 108 27.07 -3.16 -9.49
CA SER A 108 26.53 -1.98 -8.83
C SER A 108 26.58 -2.05 -7.30
N SER A 109 26.70 -3.25 -6.72
CA SER A 109 26.73 -3.43 -5.26
C SER A 109 28.02 -2.90 -4.64
N THR A 110 29.10 -2.86 -5.43
CA THR A 110 30.43 -2.40 -5.01
C THR A 110 30.92 -1.16 -5.76
N ALA A 111 30.21 -0.70 -6.79
CA ALA A 111 30.60 0.45 -7.60
C ALA A 111 30.61 1.77 -6.81
N GLY A 112 31.64 2.59 -7.05
CA GLY A 112 31.77 3.94 -6.51
C GLY A 112 30.74 4.93 -7.08
N LYS A 113 30.57 6.08 -6.41
CA LYS A 113 29.59 7.13 -6.80
C LYS A 113 29.75 7.61 -8.25
N GLU A 114 30.96 7.56 -8.80
CA GLU A 114 31.27 8.03 -10.16
C GLU A 114 30.65 7.16 -11.26
N SER A 115 30.40 5.88 -10.98
CA SER A 115 29.81 4.93 -11.94
C SER A 115 28.28 4.98 -11.97
N ARG A 116 27.64 5.72 -11.05
CA ARG A 116 26.17 5.78 -10.91
C ARG A 116 25.46 6.19 -12.20
N PRO A 117 25.85 7.27 -12.92
CA PRO A 117 25.15 7.67 -14.14
C PRO A 117 25.21 6.60 -15.24
N ALA A 118 26.32 5.87 -15.31
CA ALA A 118 26.50 4.79 -16.28
C ALA A 118 25.64 3.57 -15.91
N LEU A 119 25.58 3.20 -14.63
CA LEU A 119 24.73 2.11 -14.14
C LEU A 119 23.23 2.43 -14.29
N ASP A 120 22.83 3.68 -14.03
CA ASP A 120 21.44 4.11 -14.21
C ASP A 120 21.01 4.02 -15.68
N ARG A 121 21.90 4.41 -16.60
CA ARG A 121 21.65 4.25 -18.03
C ARG A 121 21.58 2.77 -18.44
N ILE A 122 22.43 1.91 -17.88
CA ILE A 122 22.36 0.45 -18.10
C ILE A 122 21.01 -0.08 -17.61
N ARG A 123 20.59 0.20 -16.37
CA ARG A 123 19.29 -0.22 -15.81
C ARG A 123 18.12 0.18 -16.70
N GLN A 124 18.15 1.41 -17.21
CA GLN A 124 17.14 1.88 -18.15
C GLN A 124 17.10 1.04 -19.43
N LEU A 125 18.25 0.83 -20.08
CA LEU A 125 18.33 0.04 -21.32
C LEU A 125 17.87 -1.41 -21.09
N LEU A 126 18.25 -1.99 -19.96
CA LEU A 126 17.78 -3.33 -19.54
C LEU A 126 16.26 -3.35 -19.36
N ALA A 127 15.70 -2.37 -18.65
CA ALA A 127 14.25 -2.23 -18.46
C ALA A 127 13.49 -2.05 -19.79
N GLU A 128 13.99 -1.22 -20.71
CA GLU A 128 13.42 -1.05 -22.06
C GLU A 128 13.36 -2.40 -22.78
N MET A 129 14.43 -3.20 -22.71
CA MET A 129 14.47 -4.52 -23.33
C MET A 129 13.45 -5.48 -22.73
N VAL A 130 13.30 -5.51 -21.40
CA VAL A 130 12.27 -6.37 -20.80
C VAL A 130 10.87 -5.93 -21.22
N GLN A 131 10.56 -4.63 -21.23
CA GLN A 131 9.25 -4.13 -21.68
C GLN A 131 8.95 -4.55 -23.13
N MET A 132 9.95 -4.45 -24.02
CA MET A 132 9.82 -4.79 -25.44
C MET A 132 9.53 -6.28 -25.65
N THR A 133 9.95 -7.19 -24.76
CA THR A 133 9.63 -8.63 -24.89
C THR A 133 8.12 -8.92 -24.88
N TYR A 134 7.33 -8.03 -24.26
CA TYR A 134 5.87 -8.11 -24.15
C TYR A 134 5.13 -7.26 -25.19
N LYS A 135 5.74 -6.18 -25.70
CA LYS A 135 5.18 -5.30 -26.73
C LYS A 135 5.97 -5.42 -28.02
N ARG A 136 5.80 -6.54 -28.73
CA ARG A 136 6.52 -6.81 -29.99
C ARG A 136 5.95 -5.98 -31.15
N GLY A 137 6.55 -4.81 -31.38
CA GLY A 137 6.31 -4.00 -32.58
C GLY A 137 7.05 -4.54 -33.81
N GLU A 138 6.77 -3.95 -34.98
CA GLU A 138 7.33 -4.35 -36.28
C GLU A 138 8.87 -4.31 -36.34
N VAL A 139 9.50 -3.41 -35.57
CA VAL A 139 10.97 -3.22 -35.50
C VAL A 139 11.61 -3.79 -34.23
N TYR A 140 10.88 -4.64 -33.48
CA TYR A 140 11.29 -5.17 -32.17
C TYR A 140 12.73 -5.73 -32.12
N GLU A 141 13.10 -6.58 -33.09
CA GLU A 141 14.42 -7.22 -33.11
C GLU A 141 15.56 -6.21 -33.28
N LEU A 142 15.34 -5.19 -34.11
CA LEU A 142 16.32 -4.12 -34.34
C LEU A 142 16.48 -3.26 -33.08
N GLU A 143 15.36 -2.87 -32.46
CA GLU A 143 15.38 -2.05 -31.24
C GLU A 143 16.06 -2.78 -30.08
N MET A 144 15.77 -4.08 -29.88
CA MET A 144 16.44 -4.93 -28.91
C MET A 144 17.97 -4.93 -29.14
N ARG A 145 18.42 -5.13 -30.38
CA ARG A 145 19.86 -5.10 -30.74
C ARG A 145 20.49 -3.75 -30.45
N ILE A 146 19.81 -2.64 -30.76
CA ILE A 146 20.29 -1.28 -30.49
C ILE A 146 20.50 -1.07 -28.98
N ARG A 147 19.54 -1.47 -28.13
CA ARG A 147 19.67 -1.32 -26.67
C ARG A 147 20.82 -2.16 -26.13
N MET A 148 20.93 -3.40 -26.59
CA MET A 148 22.01 -4.29 -26.16
C MET A 148 23.39 -3.74 -26.55
N LEU A 149 23.56 -3.27 -27.80
CA LEU A 149 24.80 -2.63 -28.24
C LEU A 149 25.09 -1.33 -27.47
N SER A 150 24.05 -0.60 -27.06
CA SER A 150 24.19 0.58 -26.20
C SER A 150 24.69 0.23 -24.80
N VAL A 151 24.21 -0.88 -24.21
CA VAL A 151 24.74 -1.41 -22.95
C VAL A 151 26.23 -1.73 -23.09
N PHE A 152 26.63 -2.47 -24.13
CA PHE A 152 28.03 -2.79 -24.37
C PHE A 152 28.91 -1.57 -24.68
N SER A 153 28.36 -0.54 -25.33
CA SER A 153 29.06 0.73 -25.51
C SER A 153 29.41 1.37 -24.16
N ILE A 154 28.50 1.35 -23.19
CA ILE A 154 28.73 1.87 -21.84
C ILE A 154 29.77 1.00 -21.11
N LEU A 155 29.62 -0.32 -21.18
CA LEU A 155 30.57 -1.28 -20.59
C LEU A 155 32.00 -1.05 -21.09
N MET A 156 32.18 -0.92 -22.41
CA MET A 156 33.49 -0.66 -23.02
C MET A 156 34.11 0.67 -22.59
N GLN A 157 33.30 1.69 -22.31
CA GLN A 157 33.77 3.02 -21.93
C GLN A 157 34.06 3.17 -20.44
N ARG A 158 33.31 2.46 -19.57
CA ARG A 158 33.25 2.75 -18.13
C ARG A 158 33.60 1.56 -17.23
N PHE A 159 33.45 0.34 -17.72
CA PHE A 159 33.58 -0.87 -16.91
C PHE A 159 34.60 -1.87 -17.45
N ARG A 160 35.33 -1.53 -18.54
CA ARG A 160 36.40 -2.36 -19.08
C ARG A 160 37.64 -2.29 -18.19
N THR A 161 38.12 -3.44 -17.73
CA THR A 161 39.35 -3.58 -16.95
C THR A 161 40.21 -4.74 -17.47
N GLU A 162 41.36 -4.98 -16.84
CA GLU A 162 42.10 -6.25 -16.99
C GLU A 162 41.48 -7.32 -16.09
N GLU A 163 41.51 -8.59 -16.53
CA GLU A 163 41.01 -9.71 -15.72
C GLU A 163 41.90 -9.89 -14.48
N PRO A 164 41.35 -9.92 -13.25
CA PRO A 164 42.13 -10.13 -12.05
C PRO A 164 42.83 -11.50 -12.05
N GLU A 165 44.09 -11.54 -11.59
CA GLU A 165 44.83 -12.79 -11.46
C GLU A 165 44.10 -13.78 -10.53
N GLY A 166 43.71 -14.94 -11.05
CA GLY A 166 43.09 -16.01 -10.27
C GLY A 166 41.56 -16.08 -10.30
N GLU A 167 40.87 -15.20 -11.04
CA GLU A 167 39.40 -15.25 -11.24
C GLU A 167 38.97 -16.04 -12.50
N GLY A 168 39.94 -16.71 -13.13
CA GLY A 168 39.93 -17.07 -14.55
C GLY A 168 38.65 -17.70 -15.11
N ALA A 169 38.20 -17.17 -16.24
CA ALA A 169 37.31 -17.87 -17.16
C ALA A 169 37.94 -19.20 -17.61
N ILE A 170 37.10 -20.22 -17.81
CA ILE A 170 37.54 -21.46 -18.43
C ILE A 170 38.10 -21.12 -19.81
N LYS A 171 39.40 -21.32 -19.99
CA LYS A 171 40.07 -20.92 -21.24
C LYS A 171 39.48 -21.74 -22.38
N GLU A 172 39.22 -21.10 -23.52
CA GLU A 172 38.64 -21.71 -24.72
C GLU A 172 39.34 -23.01 -25.14
N LYS A 173 40.68 -23.07 -25.05
CA LYS A 173 41.46 -24.29 -25.35
C LYS A 173 41.24 -25.48 -24.40
N TYR A 174 40.65 -25.25 -23.22
CA TYR A 174 40.36 -26.25 -22.20
C TYR A 174 38.87 -26.61 -22.13
N MET A 175 38.02 -25.85 -22.82
CA MET A 175 36.57 -25.97 -22.85
C MET A 175 36.10 -27.38 -23.23
N ASP A 176 36.55 -27.90 -24.37
CA ASP A 176 36.14 -29.22 -24.87
C ASP A 176 36.53 -30.35 -23.90
N ARG A 177 37.69 -30.22 -23.24
CA ARG A 177 38.15 -31.17 -22.23
C ARG A 177 37.28 -31.09 -20.98
N MET A 178 36.97 -29.87 -20.52
CA MET A 178 36.09 -29.65 -19.38
C MET A 178 34.70 -30.23 -19.61
N LEU A 179 34.11 -30.02 -20.79
CA LEU A 179 32.82 -30.59 -21.16
C LEU A 179 32.81 -32.12 -21.12
N ARG A 180 33.84 -32.78 -21.66
CA ARG A 180 33.94 -34.24 -21.59
C ARG A 180 34.05 -34.75 -20.15
N ILE A 181 34.86 -34.09 -19.31
CA ILE A 181 35.02 -34.45 -17.90
C ILE A 181 33.70 -34.27 -17.14
N ILE A 182 33.03 -33.12 -17.31
CA ILE A 182 31.75 -32.81 -16.68
C ILE A 182 30.68 -33.82 -17.08
N ASN A 183 30.52 -34.06 -18.39
CA ASN A 183 29.53 -35.01 -18.91
C ASN A 183 29.78 -36.42 -18.35
N TYR A 184 31.04 -36.85 -18.29
CA TYR A 184 31.36 -38.15 -17.70
C TYR A 184 30.97 -38.22 -16.22
N ILE A 185 31.31 -37.19 -15.43
CA ILE A 185 30.96 -37.14 -14.01
C ILE A 185 29.44 -37.15 -13.83
N GLU A 186 28.71 -36.37 -14.61
CA GLU A 186 27.24 -36.29 -14.53
C GLU A 186 26.54 -37.56 -15.02
N GLU A 187 27.15 -38.31 -15.93
CA GLU A 187 26.60 -39.59 -16.35
C GLU A 187 26.74 -40.68 -15.27
N HIS A 188 27.79 -40.58 -14.46
CA HIS A 188 28.21 -41.62 -13.50
C HIS A 188 28.14 -41.17 -12.03
N TYR A 189 27.61 -39.97 -11.72
CA TYR A 189 27.73 -39.35 -10.39
C TYR A 189 27.17 -40.19 -9.23
N GLN A 190 26.23 -41.09 -9.53
CA GLN A 190 25.62 -42.01 -8.56
C GLN A 190 26.58 -43.13 -8.13
N GLU A 191 27.65 -43.37 -8.91
CA GLU A 191 28.63 -44.43 -8.70
C GLU A 191 29.87 -43.89 -7.95
N PRO A 192 30.71 -44.77 -7.34
CA PRO A 192 31.99 -44.37 -6.75
C PRO A 192 33.02 -43.91 -7.81
N ILE A 193 32.90 -42.68 -8.30
CA ILE A 193 33.85 -42.13 -9.28
C ILE A 193 35.17 -41.76 -8.59
N THR A 194 36.29 -42.21 -9.18
CA THR A 194 37.64 -41.82 -8.74
C THR A 194 38.32 -40.87 -9.73
N LEU A 195 39.24 -40.05 -9.24
CA LEU A 195 40.03 -39.15 -10.08
C LEU A 195 40.93 -39.93 -11.06
N GLN A 196 41.32 -41.15 -10.69
CA GLN A 196 42.11 -42.07 -11.50
C GLN A 196 41.38 -42.44 -12.80
N GLU A 197 40.09 -42.81 -12.71
CA GLU A 197 39.26 -43.20 -13.86
C GLU A 197 39.14 -42.09 -14.89
N ILE A 198 38.96 -40.84 -14.43
CA ILE A 198 38.82 -39.68 -15.33
C ILE A 198 40.16 -39.34 -15.97
N ALA A 199 41.26 -39.44 -15.20
CA ALA A 199 42.61 -39.19 -15.71
C ALA A 199 42.97 -40.18 -16.82
N GLU A 200 42.63 -41.47 -16.67
CA GLU A 200 42.84 -42.48 -17.71
C GLU A 200 42.02 -42.20 -18.98
N LYS A 201 40.74 -41.79 -18.83
CA LYS A 201 39.87 -41.46 -19.96
C LYS A 201 40.31 -40.22 -20.76
N GLU A 202 40.85 -39.21 -20.08
CA GLU A 202 41.36 -37.99 -20.72
C GLU A 202 42.84 -38.08 -21.11
N PHE A 203 43.48 -39.26 -20.92
CA PHE A 203 44.91 -39.48 -21.17
C PHE A 203 45.83 -38.52 -20.38
N LEU A 204 45.48 -38.25 -19.12
CA LEU A 204 46.18 -37.36 -18.20
C LEU A 204 46.77 -38.11 -17.00
N SER A 205 47.73 -37.50 -16.32
CA SER A 205 48.14 -37.95 -15.00
C SER A 205 47.17 -37.45 -13.93
N VAL A 206 46.93 -38.24 -12.88
CA VAL A 206 46.07 -37.85 -11.75
C VAL A 206 46.50 -36.54 -11.09
N PRO A 207 47.80 -36.27 -10.84
CA PRO A 207 48.23 -34.99 -10.29
C PRO A 207 47.90 -33.79 -11.20
N TYR A 208 48.05 -33.98 -12.52
CA TYR A 208 47.72 -32.95 -13.48
C TYR A 208 46.21 -32.69 -13.52
N LEU A 209 45.38 -33.74 -13.52
CA LEU A 209 43.92 -33.59 -13.52
C LEU A 209 43.41 -32.94 -12.23
N SER A 210 43.96 -33.32 -11.07
CA SER A 210 43.61 -32.70 -9.77
C SER A 210 43.88 -31.19 -9.79
N LYS A 211 45.09 -30.82 -10.24
CA LYS A 211 45.50 -29.43 -10.37
C LYS A 211 44.65 -28.69 -11.40
N PHE A 212 44.40 -29.31 -12.55
CA PHE A 212 43.58 -28.75 -13.62
C PHE A 212 42.14 -28.47 -13.16
N LEU A 213 41.47 -29.41 -12.47
CA LEU A 213 40.12 -29.18 -11.94
C LEU A 213 40.11 -28.12 -10.83
N GLY A 214 41.12 -28.13 -9.95
CA GLY A 214 41.25 -27.09 -8.92
C GLY A 214 41.45 -25.69 -9.51
N GLU A 215 42.26 -25.58 -10.56
CA GLU A 215 42.55 -24.30 -11.24
C GLU A 215 41.41 -23.81 -12.15
N GLN A 216 40.60 -24.71 -12.72
CA GLN A 216 39.52 -24.33 -13.65
C GLN A 216 38.13 -24.25 -13.00
N ILE A 217 37.89 -24.97 -11.90
CA ILE A 217 36.58 -25.03 -11.22
C ILE A 217 36.62 -24.34 -9.85
N GLY A 218 37.81 -24.17 -9.26
CA GLY A 218 37.96 -23.66 -7.89
C GLY A 218 37.54 -24.65 -6.79
N LEU A 219 37.19 -25.89 -7.14
CA LEU A 219 36.76 -26.93 -6.21
C LEU A 219 37.65 -28.17 -6.32
N ASN A 220 37.89 -28.84 -5.20
CA ASN A 220 38.50 -30.18 -5.25
C ASN A 220 37.51 -31.20 -5.82
N PHE A 221 38.04 -32.27 -6.42
CA PHE A 221 37.25 -33.30 -7.11
C PHE A 221 36.10 -33.88 -6.26
N GLN A 222 36.34 -34.17 -4.98
CA GLN A 222 35.29 -34.74 -4.11
C GLN A 222 34.17 -33.74 -3.83
N SER A 223 34.50 -32.46 -3.65
CA SER A 223 33.53 -31.39 -3.43
C SER A 223 32.71 -31.14 -4.70
N PHE A 224 33.36 -31.24 -5.85
CA PHE A 224 32.71 -31.12 -7.16
C PHE A 224 31.68 -32.23 -7.40
N VAL A 225 32.07 -33.50 -7.22
CA VAL A 225 31.16 -34.65 -7.32
C VAL A 225 30.04 -34.54 -6.28
N SER A 226 30.36 -34.17 -5.04
CA SER A 226 29.35 -33.99 -3.98
C SER A 226 28.36 -32.87 -4.30
N GLY A 227 28.80 -31.80 -4.97
CA GLY A 227 27.92 -30.72 -5.44
C GLY A 227 26.92 -31.20 -6.49
N ILE A 228 27.37 -32.00 -7.47
CA ILE A 228 26.49 -32.61 -8.48
C ILE A 228 25.49 -33.57 -7.82
N ARG A 229 25.96 -34.40 -6.88
CA ARG A 229 25.09 -35.30 -6.11
C ARG A 229 24.05 -34.52 -5.31
N LEU A 230 24.45 -33.45 -4.65
CA LEU A 230 23.57 -32.59 -3.85
C LEU A 230 22.51 -31.92 -4.73
N LYS A 231 22.92 -31.32 -5.86
CA LYS A 231 22.03 -30.70 -6.87
C LYS A 231 20.90 -31.65 -7.27
N ASN A 232 21.25 -32.86 -7.70
CA ASN A 232 20.27 -33.86 -8.14
C ASN A 232 19.41 -34.38 -6.98
N ALA A 233 19.98 -34.52 -5.78
CA ALA A 233 19.25 -34.95 -4.59
C ALA A 233 18.23 -33.92 -4.11
N VAL A 234 18.53 -32.62 -4.20
CA VAL A 234 17.56 -31.55 -3.88
C VAL A 234 16.41 -31.55 -4.87
N ASP A 235 16.68 -31.66 -6.17
CA ASP A 235 15.64 -31.75 -7.20
C ASP A 235 14.72 -32.97 -6.97
N ASP A 236 15.29 -34.15 -6.71
CA ASP A 236 14.52 -35.35 -6.39
C ASP A 236 13.72 -35.20 -5.08
N MET A 237 14.29 -34.51 -4.09
CA MET A 237 13.64 -34.23 -2.81
C MET A 237 12.42 -33.32 -2.92
N LEU A 238 12.47 -32.31 -3.78
CA LEU A 238 11.36 -31.37 -3.98
C LEU A 238 10.26 -31.97 -4.86
N ASN A 239 10.63 -32.83 -5.82
CA ASN A 239 9.68 -33.46 -6.72
C ASN A 239 9.04 -34.75 -6.14
N HIS A 240 9.67 -35.37 -5.14
CA HIS A 240 9.20 -36.62 -4.51
C HIS A 240 9.16 -36.50 -2.97
N MET A 241 8.21 -35.70 -2.48
CA MET A 241 8.03 -35.38 -1.06
C MET A 241 7.86 -36.61 -0.15
N GLU A 242 7.27 -37.68 -0.68
CA GLU A 242 6.98 -38.94 0.02
C GLU A 242 8.24 -39.80 0.29
N THR A 243 9.32 -39.60 -0.47
CA THR A 243 10.53 -40.45 -0.36
C THR A 243 11.41 -39.98 0.79
N PRO A 244 11.71 -40.81 1.81
CA PRO A 244 12.53 -40.41 2.95
C PRO A 244 13.89 -39.80 2.53
N VAL A 245 14.31 -38.71 3.18
CA VAL A 245 15.55 -37.96 2.85
C VAL A 245 16.78 -38.88 2.82
N ASN A 246 16.86 -39.85 3.72
CA ASN A 246 17.95 -40.83 3.78
C ASN A 246 18.00 -41.72 2.54
N GLU A 247 16.86 -42.09 1.95
CA GLU A 247 16.80 -42.87 0.72
C GLU A 247 17.23 -42.04 -0.49
N ILE A 248 16.81 -40.77 -0.56
CA ILE A 248 17.25 -39.82 -1.60
C ILE A 248 18.77 -39.62 -1.54
N ALA A 249 19.33 -39.44 -0.34
CA ALA A 249 20.78 -39.32 -0.16
C ALA A 249 21.55 -40.51 -0.75
N LEU A 250 21.11 -41.74 -0.46
CA LEU A 250 21.74 -42.96 -0.98
C LEU A 250 21.53 -43.11 -2.49
N LYS A 251 20.32 -42.82 -3.00
CA LYS A 251 19.96 -42.88 -4.42
C LYS A 251 20.84 -41.97 -5.29
N HIS A 252 21.29 -40.84 -4.74
CA HIS A 252 22.17 -39.89 -5.43
C HIS A 252 23.65 -40.10 -5.08
N GLY A 253 24.05 -41.27 -4.59
CA GLY A 253 25.45 -41.67 -4.48
C GLY A 253 26.19 -41.14 -3.24
N PHE A 254 25.51 -40.58 -2.24
CA PHE A 254 26.16 -40.27 -0.97
C PHE A 254 26.44 -41.56 -0.17
N PRO A 255 27.62 -41.70 0.46
CA PRO A 255 27.99 -42.94 1.16
C PRO A 255 27.12 -43.22 2.39
N ASN A 256 26.52 -42.19 3.00
CA ASN A 256 25.55 -42.31 4.07
C ASN A 256 24.77 -40.99 4.24
N SER A 257 23.67 -41.03 4.99
CA SER A 257 22.88 -39.83 5.25
C SER A 257 23.67 -38.76 6.02
N LYS A 258 24.61 -39.14 6.89
CA LYS A 258 25.41 -38.16 7.66
C LYS A 258 26.26 -37.28 6.73
N SER A 259 26.90 -37.85 5.70
CA SER A 259 27.67 -37.07 4.74
C SER A 259 26.77 -36.14 3.90
N PHE A 260 25.60 -36.62 3.47
CA PHE A 260 24.60 -35.78 2.81
C PHE A 260 24.16 -34.60 3.69
N TYR A 261 23.77 -34.86 4.94
CA TYR A 261 23.34 -33.81 5.87
C TYR A 261 24.44 -32.78 6.15
N THR A 262 25.71 -33.20 6.26
CA THR A 262 26.83 -32.27 6.42
C THR A 262 27.00 -31.38 5.19
N VAL A 263 27.02 -31.95 3.98
CA VAL A 263 27.16 -31.17 2.75
C VAL A 263 25.94 -30.26 2.56
N PHE A 264 24.73 -30.76 2.84
CA PHE A 264 23.48 -30.00 2.76
C PHE A 264 23.44 -28.84 3.76
N LYS A 265 23.73 -29.09 5.05
CA LYS A 265 23.71 -28.06 6.09
C LYS A 265 24.79 -27.01 5.88
N ASN A 266 25.97 -27.43 5.40
CA ASN A 266 27.02 -26.47 5.04
C ASN A 266 26.64 -25.64 3.82
N ARG A 267 25.84 -26.18 2.89
CA ARG A 267 25.42 -25.50 1.65
C ARG A 267 24.20 -24.59 1.82
N TYR A 268 23.18 -25.06 2.53
CA TYR A 268 21.88 -24.39 2.64
C TYR A 268 21.63 -23.78 4.02
N HIS A 269 22.59 -23.91 4.95
CA HIS A 269 22.51 -23.42 6.34
C HIS A 269 21.31 -23.94 7.16
N MET A 270 20.61 -24.96 6.65
CA MET A 270 19.46 -25.61 7.27
C MET A 270 19.47 -27.12 7.01
N THR A 271 18.63 -27.89 7.71
CA THR A 271 18.53 -29.33 7.47
C THR A 271 17.67 -29.66 6.25
N PRO A 272 17.91 -30.80 5.55
CA PRO A 272 17.07 -31.24 4.44
C PRO A 272 15.57 -31.36 4.79
N SER A 273 15.23 -31.74 6.03
CA SER A 273 13.84 -31.88 6.47
C SER A 273 13.16 -30.54 6.71
N GLU A 274 13.89 -29.55 7.25
CA GLU A 274 13.42 -28.16 7.35
C GLU A 274 13.23 -27.58 5.95
N TYR A 275 14.22 -27.77 5.08
CA TYR A 275 14.16 -27.38 3.67
C TYR A 275 12.92 -28.00 3.02
N ARG A 276 12.75 -29.33 3.05
CA ARG A 276 11.58 -30.00 2.46
C ARG A 276 10.24 -29.48 2.99
N ARG A 277 10.13 -29.21 4.30
CA ARG A 277 8.91 -28.71 4.93
C ARG A 277 8.58 -27.28 4.52
N GLN A 278 9.61 -26.44 4.39
CA GLN A 278 9.49 -25.07 3.90
C GLN A 278 8.98 -25.03 2.45
N TYR A 279 9.23 -26.08 1.67
CA TYR A 279 8.94 -26.11 0.23
C TYR A 279 7.83 -27.11 -0.17
N ASN A 280 6.93 -27.54 0.72
CA ASN A 280 5.81 -28.46 0.41
C ASN A 280 4.67 -27.74 -0.35
N PRO A 281 4.46 -27.97 -1.67
CA PRO A 281 3.31 -27.43 -2.39
C PRO A 281 2.15 -28.44 -2.31
N VAL A 282 1.03 -28.04 -1.71
CA VAL A 282 -0.23 -28.76 -1.93
C VAL A 282 -0.55 -28.69 -3.43
N MET A 283 -0.81 -29.86 -4.03
CA MET A 283 -0.89 -30.10 -5.48
C MET A 283 -1.84 -29.16 -6.25
N GLY A 284 -1.32 -28.57 -7.34
CA GLY A 284 -2.08 -28.15 -8.51
C GLY A 284 -1.36 -28.64 -9.78
N LYS A 285 -1.97 -29.58 -10.51
CA LYS A 285 -1.43 -30.12 -11.76
C LYS A 285 -1.70 -29.14 -12.91
N THR A 286 -0.64 -28.67 -13.57
CA THR A 286 -0.70 -28.22 -14.97
C THR A 286 0.62 -28.52 -15.67
N ASN A 287 0.53 -29.36 -16.70
CA ASN A 287 1.63 -29.74 -17.58
C ASN A 287 1.93 -28.59 -18.56
N GLU A 288 2.98 -27.80 -18.32
CA GLU A 288 3.72 -27.13 -19.38
C GLU A 288 5.23 -27.17 -19.08
N ARG A 289 6.03 -27.54 -20.08
CA ARG A 289 7.48 -27.70 -19.98
C ARG A 289 8.15 -26.33 -19.83
N ILE A 290 8.32 -25.90 -18.60
CA ILE A 290 9.13 -24.74 -18.21
C ILE A 290 10.43 -25.27 -17.58
N SER A 291 11.58 -24.67 -17.92
CA SER A 291 12.88 -25.03 -17.34
C SER A 291 12.80 -25.00 -15.80
N GLN A 292 12.93 -26.18 -15.19
CA GLN A 292 12.64 -26.40 -13.76
C GLN A 292 13.68 -25.72 -12.86
N GLY A 293 13.24 -24.75 -12.06
CA GLY A 293 14.04 -23.94 -11.13
C GLY A 293 13.35 -22.62 -10.77
N TYR A 294 12.42 -22.17 -11.61
CA TYR A 294 11.70 -20.90 -11.52
C TYR A 294 10.25 -21.12 -11.04
N LEU A 295 9.81 -20.34 -10.04
CA LEU A 295 8.41 -20.28 -9.59
C LEU A 295 7.58 -19.36 -10.50
N ALA A 296 6.26 -19.58 -10.52
CA ALA A 296 5.32 -18.63 -11.10
C ALA A 296 5.22 -17.39 -10.20
N PHE A 297 5.55 -16.21 -10.74
CA PHE A 297 5.42 -14.91 -10.08
C PHE A 297 4.47 -14.00 -10.88
N ASN A 298 3.93 -12.95 -10.24
CA ASN A 298 3.04 -12.01 -10.91
C ASN A 298 3.82 -11.19 -11.96
N ARG A 299 3.56 -11.45 -13.25
CA ARG A 299 4.23 -10.76 -14.36
C ARG A 299 3.85 -9.28 -14.46
N ALA A 300 2.69 -8.87 -13.94
CA ALA A 300 2.26 -7.47 -13.92
C ALA A 300 3.08 -6.64 -12.92
N SER A 301 3.44 -7.18 -11.75
CA SER A 301 4.26 -6.46 -10.77
C SER A 301 5.67 -6.19 -11.29
N ALA A 302 6.24 -7.13 -12.04
CA ALA A 302 7.55 -6.94 -12.66
C ALA A 302 7.54 -5.91 -13.80
N LEU A 303 6.49 -5.91 -14.63
CA LEU A 303 6.28 -4.87 -15.65
C LEU A 303 6.08 -3.49 -15.03
N GLY A 304 5.45 -3.43 -13.86
CA GLY A 304 5.39 -2.23 -13.05
C GLY A 304 6.76 -1.73 -12.62
N ILE A 305 7.59 -2.58 -11.99
CA ILE A 305 8.96 -2.22 -11.60
C ILE A 305 9.78 -1.77 -12.82
N ILE A 306 9.64 -2.44 -13.96
CA ILE A 306 10.29 -2.05 -15.21
C ILE A 306 9.89 -0.64 -15.65
N ASN A 307 8.60 -0.29 -15.55
CA ASN A 307 8.14 1.06 -15.88
C ASN A 307 8.77 2.14 -14.98
N GLN A 308 9.13 1.83 -13.72
CA GLN A 308 9.83 2.76 -12.82
C GLN A 308 11.20 3.17 -13.36
N TYR A 309 11.96 2.24 -13.95
CA TYR A 309 13.26 2.54 -14.58
C TYR A 309 13.12 3.29 -15.91
N LEU A 310 11.99 3.15 -16.59
CA LEU A 310 11.66 3.88 -17.82
C LEU A 310 11.24 5.32 -17.54
N GLN A 311 10.54 5.57 -16.42
CA GLN A 311 10.10 6.91 -16.03
C GLN A 311 11.21 7.76 -15.38
N ARG A 312 12.25 7.14 -14.81
CA ARG A 312 13.42 7.85 -14.24
C ARG A 312 14.27 8.61 -15.26
N SER A 313 14.12 8.39 -16.57
CA SER A 313 14.94 9.06 -17.58
C SER A 313 14.34 10.39 -18.07
N GLN A 314 13.80 11.20 -17.17
CA GLN A 314 13.43 12.59 -17.42
C GLN A 314 13.54 13.48 -16.17
N SER A 315 14.61 13.36 -15.38
CA SER A 315 15.03 14.44 -14.46
C SER A 315 15.74 15.60 -15.20
N GLY A 316 15.25 15.89 -16.40
CA GLY A 316 15.75 16.88 -17.35
C GLY A 316 14.87 17.02 -18.60
N GLN A 317 13.63 16.52 -18.60
CA GLN A 317 12.65 17.11 -19.49
C GLN A 317 12.07 18.32 -18.78
N GLU A 318 12.18 19.46 -19.44
CA GLU A 318 11.14 20.49 -19.42
C GLU A 318 9.80 19.82 -19.13
N LEU A 319 9.05 20.35 -18.14
CA LEU A 319 7.62 20.09 -17.93
C LEU A 319 7.04 19.46 -19.19
N GLN A 320 6.93 18.12 -19.24
CA GLN A 320 6.19 17.49 -20.31
C GLN A 320 4.86 18.20 -20.27
N VAL A 321 4.50 18.86 -21.37
CA VAL A 321 3.23 19.58 -21.48
C VAL A 321 2.18 18.61 -20.98
N LEU A 322 1.73 18.81 -19.73
CA LEU A 322 0.75 17.97 -19.09
C LEU A 322 -0.43 18.03 -20.05
N GLY A 323 -0.80 16.90 -20.64
CA GLY A 323 -1.86 16.88 -21.64
C GLY A 323 -3.06 17.59 -21.05
N ILE A 324 -3.52 18.66 -21.70
CA ILE A 324 -4.64 19.44 -21.19
C ILE A 324 -5.91 18.64 -21.48
N GLU A 325 -6.57 18.21 -20.42
CA GLU A 325 -7.91 17.64 -20.53
C GLU A 325 -8.93 18.77 -20.47
N VAL A 326 -9.72 18.93 -21.53
CA VAL A 326 -10.66 20.04 -21.65
C VAL A 326 -12.09 19.54 -21.40
N ILE A 327 -12.72 20.06 -20.36
CA ILE A 327 -14.13 19.80 -20.03
C ILE A 327 -14.94 21.05 -20.39
N ASN A 328 -15.77 20.94 -21.43
CA ASN A 328 -16.65 22.03 -21.88
C ASN A 328 -18.10 21.71 -21.53
N LYS A 329 -18.75 22.57 -20.74
CA LYS A 329 -20.17 22.41 -20.36
C LYS A 329 -20.89 23.74 -20.33
N ALA A 330 -22.10 23.78 -20.87
CA ALA A 330 -23.04 24.87 -20.65
C ALA A 330 -23.94 24.56 -19.45
N ILE A 331 -24.12 25.53 -18.56
CA ILE A 331 -24.88 25.39 -17.31
C ILE A 331 -25.86 26.55 -17.23
N ASP A 332 -27.15 26.24 -17.29
CA ASP A 332 -28.21 27.23 -17.10
C ASP A 332 -28.48 27.44 -15.60
N LEU A 333 -28.13 28.63 -15.10
CA LEU A 333 -28.29 29.03 -13.71
C LEU A 333 -29.71 29.54 -13.38
N SER A 334 -30.59 29.65 -14.37
CA SER A 334 -31.99 30.06 -14.17
C SER A 334 -32.89 28.91 -13.73
N ILE A 335 -32.44 27.65 -13.88
CA ILE A 335 -33.22 26.48 -13.51
C ILE A 335 -33.44 26.38 -11.99
N GLN A 336 -34.54 25.72 -11.62
CA GLN A 336 -34.79 25.39 -10.23
C GLN A 336 -33.96 24.15 -9.85
N GLY A 337 -32.82 24.37 -9.19
CA GLY A 337 -31.96 23.30 -8.67
C GLY A 337 -32.57 22.49 -7.51
N ARG A 338 -31.84 21.47 -7.05
CA ARG A 338 -32.20 20.60 -5.91
C ARG A 338 -31.74 21.24 -4.60
N GLN A 339 -32.60 21.31 -3.58
CA GLN A 339 -32.18 21.74 -2.23
C GLN A 339 -31.15 20.76 -1.64
N LEU A 340 -30.04 21.28 -1.13
CA LEU A 340 -29.02 20.55 -0.40
C LEU A 340 -29.24 20.67 1.11
N ARG A 341 -29.06 19.56 1.82
CA ARG A 341 -29.07 19.46 3.29
C ARG A 341 -27.65 19.59 3.87
N HIS A 342 -26.63 19.31 3.06
CA HIS A 342 -25.23 19.22 3.45
C HIS A 342 -25.04 18.19 4.57
N THR A 343 -25.51 16.96 4.35
CA THR A 343 -25.40 15.87 5.34
C THR A 343 -23.95 15.51 5.64
N TRP A 344 -23.01 15.79 4.74
CA TRP A 344 -21.57 15.63 5.00
C TRP A 344 -21.06 16.49 6.17
N LYS A 345 -21.75 17.60 6.52
CA LYS A 345 -21.46 18.40 7.73
C LYS A 345 -22.06 17.81 9.01
N ASN A 346 -22.79 16.70 8.92
CA ASN A 346 -23.43 16.13 10.11
C ASN A 346 -22.37 15.58 11.08
N LEU A 347 -21.31 14.94 10.59
CA LEU A 347 -20.38 14.20 11.43
C LEU A 347 -18.91 14.54 11.14
N ILE A 348 -18.13 14.78 12.19
CA ILE A 348 -16.67 14.78 12.17
C ILE A 348 -16.16 13.85 13.28
N THR A 349 -14.87 13.54 13.32
CA THR A 349 -14.32 12.69 14.37
C THR A 349 -13.04 13.24 15.02
N ILE A 350 -12.76 12.76 16.22
CA ILE A 350 -11.44 12.75 16.86
C ILE A 350 -11.12 11.28 17.22
N GLY A 351 -9.91 10.97 17.67
CA GLY A 351 -9.54 9.62 18.08
C GLY A 351 -10.34 9.17 19.31
N LYS A 352 -9.72 9.22 20.49
CA LYS A 352 -10.40 8.85 21.75
C LYS A 352 -11.10 10.04 22.42
N ALA A 353 -12.15 9.76 23.19
CA ALA A 353 -12.84 10.75 24.03
C ALA A 353 -11.87 11.55 24.90
N LYS A 354 -10.83 10.88 25.42
CA LYS A 354 -9.78 11.48 26.25
C LYS A 354 -9.07 12.64 25.56
N GLU A 355 -8.79 12.50 24.27
CA GLU A 355 -8.07 13.48 23.46
C GLU A 355 -8.86 14.80 23.37
N GLY A 356 -10.20 14.74 23.39
CA GLY A 356 -11.06 15.94 23.44
C GLY A 356 -10.95 16.75 24.74
N LEU A 357 -10.24 16.24 25.76
CA LEU A 357 -9.87 17.00 26.96
C LEU A 357 -8.56 17.80 26.78
N HIS A 358 -7.73 17.46 25.79
CA HIS A 358 -6.46 18.12 25.55
C HIS A 358 -6.67 19.48 24.85
N GLU A 359 -5.97 20.51 25.31
CA GLU A 359 -6.22 21.90 24.87
C GLU A 359 -5.87 22.14 23.40
N ASP A 360 -4.87 21.44 22.88
CA ASP A 360 -4.51 21.44 21.47
C ASP A 360 -5.64 20.92 20.58
N VAL A 361 -6.23 19.75 20.90
CA VAL A 361 -7.38 19.19 20.18
C VAL A 361 -8.60 20.09 20.32
N ARG A 362 -8.84 20.67 21.50
CA ARG A 362 -9.92 21.66 21.71
C ARG A 362 -9.75 22.90 20.84
N ASN A 363 -8.53 23.41 20.70
CA ASN A 363 -8.24 24.55 19.82
C ASN A 363 -8.46 24.20 18.35
N GLN A 364 -8.11 22.99 17.92
CA GLN A 364 -8.40 22.50 16.57
C GLN A 364 -9.91 22.33 16.32
N LEU A 365 -10.68 21.84 17.29
CA LEU A 365 -12.14 21.77 17.20
C LEU A 365 -12.78 23.16 17.09
N ARG A 366 -12.29 24.15 17.85
CA ARG A 366 -12.71 25.55 17.70
C ARG A 366 -12.36 26.10 16.32
N TYR A 367 -11.15 25.81 15.83
CA TYR A 367 -10.71 26.21 14.49
C TYR A 367 -11.65 25.66 13.40
N LEU A 368 -11.98 24.38 13.49
CA LEU A 368 -12.93 23.70 12.61
C LEU A 368 -14.31 24.38 12.67
N GLN A 369 -14.92 24.49 13.85
CA GLN A 369 -16.28 25.04 14.01
C GLN A 369 -16.42 26.49 13.52
N GLN A 370 -15.36 27.30 13.63
CA GLN A 370 -15.37 28.67 13.12
C GLN A 370 -15.41 28.76 11.58
N ARG A 371 -14.99 27.71 10.87
CA ARG A 371 -14.77 27.73 9.41
C ARG A 371 -15.70 26.79 8.67
N CYS A 372 -15.86 25.58 9.19
CA CYS A 372 -16.77 24.56 8.70
C CYS A 372 -17.52 23.98 9.91
N PRO A 373 -18.66 24.58 10.32
CA PRO A 373 -19.41 24.10 11.47
C PRO A 373 -20.06 22.75 11.14
N PHE A 374 -19.56 21.71 11.80
CA PHE A 374 -20.17 20.38 11.87
C PHE A 374 -21.22 20.31 12.99
N ARG A 375 -22.16 19.37 12.88
CA ARG A 375 -23.27 19.23 13.84
C ARG A 375 -22.97 18.26 14.97
N GLU A 376 -22.26 17.18 14.67
CA GLU A 376 -21.99 16.07 15.59
C GLU A 376 -20.52 15.66 15.52
N ILE A 377 -20.03 15.02 16.59
CA ILE A 377 -18.67 14.52 16.69
C ILE A 377 -18.62 13.11 17.27
N ARG A 378 -17.93 12.20 16.58
CA ARG A 378 -17.72 10.80 17.00
C ARG A 378 -16.29 10.58 17.50
N PHE A 379 -16.14 9.69 18.48
CA PHE A 379 -14.86 9.31 19.10
C PHE A 379 -14.97 7.94 19.77
N HIS A 380 -13.84 7.25 19.87
CA HIS A 380 -13.71 5.99 20.60
C HIS A 380 -13.62 6.21 22.11
N GLY A 381 -13.75 5.11 22.88
CA GLY A 381 -13.18 5.02 24.23
C GLY A 381 -13.82 5.95 25.26
N ILE A 382 -15.13 6.20 25.17
CA ILE A 382 -15.86 6.94 26.22
C ILE A 382 -15.74 6.23 27.57
N PHE A 383 -15.70 4.89 27.57
CA PHE A 383 -15.57 4.05 28.76
C PHE A 383 -14.15 3.55 29.03
N ASP A 384 -13.15 4.00 28.26
CA ASP A 384 -11.74 3.69 28.54
C ASP A 384 -11.36 4.17 29.96
N ASP A 385 -10.46 3.46 30.62
CA ASP A 385 -10.01 3.78 31.98
C ASP A 385 -9.48 5.22 32.13
N GLY A 386 -8.95 5.80 31.05
CA GLY A 386 -8.51 7.20 31.00
C GLY A 386 -9.63 8.22 31.25
N MET A 387 -10.89 7.85 30.98
CA MET A 387 -12.09 8.63 31.30
C MET A 387 -12.55 8.43 32.75
N MET A 388 -12.01 7.43 33.45
CA MET A 388 -12.25 7.12 34.87
C MET A 388 -13.72 6.92 35.22
N ILE A 389 -14.51 6.36 34.30
CA ILE A 389 -15.95 6.21 34.50
C ILE A 389 -16.26 5.08 35.47
N TYR A 390 -15.57 3.95 35.38
CA TYR A 390 -15.89 2.73 36.12
C TYR A 390 -14.71 2.28 36.97
N HIS A 391 -14.98 1.91 38.22
CA HIS A 391 -14.03 1.30 39.15
C HIS A 391 -14.77 0.40 40.14
N GLU A 392 -14.13 -0.62 40.67
CA GLU A 392 -14.65 -1.53 41.68
C GLU A 392 -13.77 -1.51 42.93
N ASP A 393 -14.38 -1.21 44.08
CA ASP A 393 -13.76 -1.35 45.39
C ASP A 393 -14.53 -2.40 46.19
N GLU A 394 -13.83 -3.43 46.65
CA GLU A 394 -14.40 -4.64 47.30
C GLU A 394 -15.58 -5.27 46.52
N GLY A 395 -15.55 -5.19 45.18
CA GLY A 395 -16.59 -5.71 44.29
C GLY A 395 -17.86 -4.84 44.20
N GLN A 396 -17.84 -3.63 44.75
CA GLN A 396 -18.89 -2.63 44.56
C GLN A 396 -18.48 -1.66 43.43
N PRO A 397 -19.32 -1.46 42.40
CA PRO A 397 -19.01 -0.53 41.32
C PRO A 397 -19.19 0.93 41.77
N TYR A 398 -18.25 1.77 41.36
CA TYR A 398 -18.23 3.22 41.53
C TYR A 398 -18.20 3.87 40.15
N TYR A 399 -18.99 4.94 40.01
CA TYR A 399 -19.14 5.66 38.75
C TYR A 399 -18.69 7.12 38.89
N ASN A 400 -17.86 7.60 37.98
CA ASN A 400 -17.38 8.99 37.98
C ASN A 400 -17.44 9.63 36.58
N PHE A 401 -18.35 10.58 36.41
CA PHE A 401 -18.59 11.22 35.13
C PHE A 401 -17.88 12.57 34.95
N ARG A 402 -16.93 12.94 35.82
CA ARG A 402 -16.30 14.27 35.77
C ARG A 402 -15.63 14.58 34.43
N PHE A 403 -14.93 13.61 33.83
CA PHE A 403 -14.27 13.82 32.54
C PHE A 403 -15.24 13.80 31.37
N VAL A 404 -16.32 13.02 31.45
CA VAL A 404 -17.44 13.08 30.50
C VAL A 404 -18.04 14.47 30.50
N ASP A 405 -18.37 15.01 31.68
CA ASP A 405 -18.94 16.36 31.82
C ASP A 405 -18.01 17.42 31.21
N GLN A 406 -16.72 17.35 31.50
CA GLN A 406 -15.73 18.30 30.96
C GLN A 406 -15.60 18.24 29.43
N LEU A 407 -15.75 17.05 28.84
CA LEU A 407 -15.73 16.86 27.40
C LEU A 407 -17.03 17.38 26.79
N PHE A 408 -18.18 16.89 27.24
CA PHE A 408 -19.48 17.18 26.64
C PHE A 408 -19.87 18.64 26.83
N ASP A 409 -19.58 19.25 27.98
CA ASP A 409 -19.78 20.70 28.18
C ASP A 409 -18.99 21.51 27.15
N PHE A 410 -17.75 21.10 26.86
CA PHE A 410 -16.92 21.76 25.86
C PHE A 410 -17.48 21.56 24.45
N LEU A 411 -17.81 20.33 24.05
CA LEU A 411 -18.36 20.03 22.73
C LEU A 411 -19.65 20.82 22.47
N LEU A 412 -20.59 20.80 23.42
CA LEU A 412 -21.83 21.55 23.32
C LEU A 412 -21.59 23.06 23.30
N SER A 413 -20.60 23.57 24.03
CA SER A 413 -20.26 25.01 24.04
C SER A 413 -19.79 25.54 22.68
N ILE A 414 -19.29 24.66 21.81
CA ILE A 414 -18.87 24.99 20.44
C ILE A 414 -19.86 24.51 19.38
N GLY A 415 -21.05 24.04 19.78
CA GLY A 415 -22.11 23.64 18.87
C GLY A 415 -22.01 22.20 18.34
N LEU A 416 -21.15 21.36 18.91
CA LEU A 416 -21.02 19.95 18.57
C LEU A 416 -21.80 19.06 19.53
N LYS A 417 -22.69 18.25 18.98
CA LYS A 417 -23.36 17.18 19.73
C LYS A 417 -22.51 15.92 19.75
N PRO A 418 -22.44 15.19 20.88
CA PRO A 418 -21.70 13.94 20.91
C PRO A 418 -22.46 12.85 20.14
N PHE A 419 -21.75 12.21 19.22
CA PHE A 419 -22.10 10.95 18.60
C PHE A 419 -21.27 9.89 19.33
N ILE A 420 -21.89 9.20 20.27
CA ILE A 420 -21.19 8.43 21.31
C ILE A 420 -21.03 6.98 20.85
N GLU A 421 -19.80 6.55 20.61
CA GLU A 421 -19.49 5.14 20.54
C GLU A 421 -19.51 4.54 21.97
N LEU A 422 -20.35 3.56 22.20
CA LEU A 422 -20.49 2.83 23.46
C LEU A 422 -19.39 1.77 23.56
N GLY A 423 -18.18 2.23 23.84
CA GLY A 423 -16.98 1.42 24.01
C GLY A 423 -15.80 2.23 24.57
N PHE A 424 -14.64 1.62 24.77
CA PHE A 424 -14.45 0.17 24.81
C PHE A 424 -14.75 -0.35 26.24
N MET A 425 -14.30 -1.54 26.61
CA MET A 425 -14.61 -2.10 27.93
C MET A 425 -13.71 -1.47 29.01
N PRO A 426 -14.25 -1.02 30.17
CA PRO A 426 -13.41 -0.71 31.33
C PRO A 426 -12.60 -1.94 31.77
N SER A 427 -11.34 -1.79 32.15
CA SER A 427 -10.46 -2.93 32.45
C SER A 427 -11.00 -3.85 33.55
N GLU A 428 -11.56 -3.27 34.60
CA GLU A 428 -12.10 -4.01 35.74
C GLU A 428 -13.42 -4.75 35.42
N LEU A 429 -14.09 -4.35 34.33
CA LEU A 429 -15.27 -5.04 33.82
C LEU A 429 -14.95 -5.97 32.64
N ALA A 430 -13.74 -5.94 32.09
CA ALA A 430 -13.34 -6.81 30.99
C ALA A 430 -13.25 -8.28 31.43
N ALA A 431 -13.86 -9.19 30.66
CA ALA A 431 -13.73 -10.63 30.87
C ALA A 431 -12.28 -11.11 30.65
N GLU A 432 -11.56 -10.49 29.70
CA GLU A 432 -10.16 -10.79 29.41
C GLU A 432 -9.33 -9.50 29.26
N GLN A 433 -8.68 -9.06 30.34
CA GLN A 433 -7.81 -7.88 30.34
C GLN A 433 -6.57 -8.00 29.43
N SER A 434 -6.22 -9.20 28.98
CA SER A 434 -5.15 -9.40 28.00
C SER A 434 -5.55 -8.99 26.58
N LYS A 435 -6.85 -8.77 26.33
CA LYS A 435 -7.39 -8.39 25.03
C LYS A 435 -7.59 -6.88 24.98
N SER A 436 -6.68 -6.20 24.29
CA SER A 436 -6.76 -4.75 24.05
C SER A 436 -6.28 -4.37 22.66
N VAL A 437 -6.76 -3.24 22.17
CA VAL A 437 -6.35 -2.60 20.91
C VAL A 437 -5.64 -1.26 21.19
N PHE A 438 -4.96 -0.73 20.17
CA PHE A 438 -4.21 0.54 20.16
C PHE A 438 -2.92 0.59 20.99
N PHE A 439 -2.15 1.67 20.81
CA PHE A 439 -0.95 1.95 21.58
C PHE A 439 -1.27 2.32 23.04
N ILE A 440 -2.18 3.27 23.25
CA ILE A 440 -2.84 3.45 24.55
C ILE A 440 -4.01 2.46 24.61
N PRO A 441 -4.00 1.47 25.52
CA PRO A 441 -4.94 0.35 25.45
C PRO A 441 -6.41 0.75 25.57
N SER A 442 -7.25 0.16 24.71
CA SER A 442 -8.70 0.02 24.89
C SER A 442 -9.03 -1.46 24.99
N PHE A 443 -9.78 -1.91 26.02
CA PHE A 443 -10.04 -3.33 26.22
C PHE A 443 -11.23 -3.81 25.40
N VAL A 444 -11.05 -4.90 24.65
CA VAL A 444 -11.97 -5.29 23.57
C VAL A 444 -12.77 -6.56 23.87
N SER A 445 -12.50 -7.25 24.98
CA SER A 445 -13.32 -8.40 25.37
C SER A 445 -14.74 -7.98 25.78
N GLY A 446 -15.68 -8.91 25.72
CA GLY A 446 -16.97 -8.76 26.40
C GLY A 446 -16.85 -8.54 27.92
N PRO A 447 -17.95 -8.17 28.59
CA PRO A 447 -17.93 -7.89 30.02
C PRO A 447 -17.88 -9.17 30.86
N SER A 448 -17.22 -9.13 32.01
CA SER A 448 -17.23 -10.20 33.02
C SER A 448 -18.59 -10.36 33.70
N SER A 449 -19.44 -9.33 33.67
CA SER A 449 -20.85 -9.37 34.05
C SER A 449 -21.67 -8.47 33.13
N ILE A 450 -22.62 -9.06 32.41
CA ILE A 450 -23.53 -8.33 31.52
C ILE A 450 -24.46 -7.40 32.31
N GLU A 451 -24.81 -7.76 33.54
CA GLU A 451 -25.62 -6.93 34.43
C GLU A 451 -24.89 -5.64 34.81
N ARG A 452 -23.61 -5.73 35.17
CA ARG A 452 -22.76 -4.56 35.50
C ARG A 452 -22.55 -3.67 34.29
N TRP A 453 -22.39 -4.24 33.10
CA TRP A 453 -22.36 -3.47 31.85
C TRP A 453 -23.68 -2.73 31.60
N CYS A 454 -24.82 -3.40 31.74
CA CYS A 454 -26.13 -2.77 31.59
C CYS A 454 -26.36 -1.68 32.65
N GLU A 455 -25.87 -1.88 33.88
CA GLU A 455 -25.91 -0.84 34.93
C GLU A 455 -25.04 0.36 34.56
N LEU A 456 -23.82 0.14 34.04
CA LEU A 456 -22.95 1.22 33.56
C LEU A 456 -23.66 2.08 32.50
N LEU A 457 -24.28 1.46 31.50
CA LEU A 457 -25.06 2.17 30.47
C LEU A 457 -26.24 2.95 31.09
N ASP A 458 -27.02 2.34 31.98
CA ASP A 458 -28.15 3.01 32.65
C ASP A 458 -27.67 4.24 33.44
N ARG A 459 -26.62 4.08 34.25
CA ARG A 459 -26.04 5.16 35.06
C ARG A 459 -25.50 6.29 34.19
N PHE A 460 -24.73 5.95 33.16
CA PHE A 460 -24.15 6.91 32.23
C PHE A 460 -25.22 7.74 31.50
N LEU A 461 -26.23 7.08 30.92
CA LEU A 461 -27.28 7.77 30.17
C LEU A 461 -28.19 8.59 31.08
N ARG A 462 -28.55 8.08 32.26
CA ARG A 462 -29.31 8.87 33.25
C ARG A 462 -28.51 10.07 33.73
N HIS A 463 -27.21 9.93 33.96
CA HIS A 463 -26.34 11.05 34.29
C HIS A 463 -26.38 12.12 33.20
N CYS A 464 -26.19 11.74 31.94
CA CYS A 464 -26.29 12.66 30.80
C CYS A 464 -27.66 13.35 30.75
N ILE A 465 -28.77 12.60 30.88
CA ILE A 465 -30.14 13.15 30.87
C ILE A 465 -30.34 14.14 32.03
N ASN A 466 -29.83 13.83 33.23
CA ASN A 466 -29.96 14.69 34.39
C ASN A 466 -29.18 16.00 34.24
N ARG A 467 -28.02 15.96 33.57
CA ARG A 467 -27.15 17.14 33.36
C ARG A 467 -27.60 18.01 32.20
N TYR A 468 -27.85 17.40 31.04
CA TYR A 468 -28.09 18.11 29.76
C TYR A 468 -29.57 18.23 29.38
N GLY A 469 -30.44 17.49 30.08
CA GLY A 469 -31.86 17.44 29.78
C GLY A 469 -32.21 16.32 28.79
N ARG A 470 -33.40 15.75 28.96
CA ARG A 470 -33.86 14.60 28.17
C ARG A 470 -33.91 14.89 26.67
N GLU A 471 -34.49 16.02 26.26
CA GLU A 471 -34.64 16.34 24.83
C GLU A 471 -33.31 16.48 24.11
N GLU A 472 -32.29 17.03 24.78
CA GLU A 472 -30.95 17.16 24.23
C GLU A 472 -30.32 15.77 24.05
N VAL A 473 -30.32 14.92 25.08
CA VAL A 473 -29.71 13.58 25.01
C VAL A 473 -30.47 12.64 24.08
N GLU A 474 -31.80 12.75 23.96
CA GLU A 474 -32.60 12.02 22.96
C GLU A 474 -32.27 12.43 21.52
N SER A 475 -31.57 13.55 21.30
CA SER A 475 -31.10 13.98 19.98
C SER A 475 -29.69 13.48 19.64
N TRP A 476 -28.98 12.86 20.59
CA TRP A 476 -27.65 12.29 20.37
C TRP A 476 -27.75 10.91 19.72
N LYS A 477 -26.67 10.50 19.06
CA LYS A 477 -26.52 9.16 18.47
C LYS A 477 -25.65 8.29 19.37
N LEU A 478 -26.07 7.05 19.60
CA LEU A 478 -25.31 6.05 20.33
C LEU A 478 -24.90 4.93 19.37
N GLU A 479 -23.65 4.87 18.97
CA GLU A 479 -23.11 3.76 18.16
C GLU A 479 -22.65 2.65 19.10
N PHE A 480 -23.10 1.42 18.87
CA PHE A 480 -22.73 0.29 19.71
C PHE A 480 -21.46 -0.38 19.17
N TRP A 481 -20.38 -0.25 19.94
CA TRP A 481 -19.07 -0.83 19.64
C TRP A 481 -18.45 -0.34 18.33
N ASN A 482 -17.36 -0.98 17.91
CA ASN A 482 -16.57 -0.61 16.72
C ASN A 482 -16.05 -1.87 16.02
N GLU A 483 -16.25 -1.97 14.71
CA GLU A 483 -15.71 -3.02 13.80
C GLU A 483 -15.71 -4.44 14.39
N PRO A 484 -16.84 -4.93 14.92
CA PRO A 484 -16.91 -6.21 15.64
C PRO A 484 -16.66 -7.43 14.75
N GLU A 485 -16.63 -7.26 13.44
CA GLU A 485 -16.17 -8.29 12.50
C GLU A 485 -14.68 -8.57 12.65
N LEU A 486 -13.86 -7.60 13.08
CA LEU A 486 -12.42 -7.76 13.22
C LEU A 486 -12.06 -8.29 14.61
N ALA A 487 -11.34 -9.40 14.67
CA ALA A 487 -10.96 -10.06 15.92
C ALA A 487 -10.12 -9.19 16.89
N VAL A 488 -9.49 -8.13 16.38
CA VAL A 488 -8.72 -7.15 17.17
C VAL A 488 -9.64 -6.17 17.92
N PHE A 489 -10.84 -5.90 17.40
CA PHE A 489 -11.84 -5.02 18.00
C PHE A 489 -12.93 -5.81 18.73
N TRP A 490 -13.17 -7.06 18.36
CA TRP A 490 -14.04 -7.99 19.10
C TRP A 490 -13.49 -9.42 19.00
N PRO A 491 -12.87 -9.97 20.05
CA PRO A 491 -12.29 -11.31 20.02
C PRO A 491 -13.33 -12.43 20.21
N GLY A 492 -14.59 -12.09 20.50
CA GLY A 492 -15.68 -13.03 20.68
C GLY A 492 -16.28 -13.51 19.36
N THR A 493 -17.23 -14.43 19.46
CA THR A 493 -18.03 -14.91 18.32
C THR A 493 -19.09 -13.89 17.90
N VAL A 494 -19.65 -14.08 16.70
CA VAL A 494 -20.77 -13.27 16.19
C VAL A 494 -21.99 -13.39 17.11
N ASP A 495 -22.30 -14.60 17.60
CA ASP A 495 -23.42 -14.83 18.50
C ASP A 495 -23.22 -14.11 19.85
N GLU A 496 -21.99 -14.11 20.39
CA GLU A 496 -21.67 -13.36 21.61
C GLU A 496 -21.80 -11.85 21.39
N TYR A 497 -21.42 -11.32 20.22
CA TYR A 497 -21.65 -9.91 19.87
C TYR A 497 -23.14 -9.59 19.78
N ASN A 498 -23.92 -10.45 19.10
CA ASN A 498 -25.36 -10.30 18.92
C ASN A 498 -26.08 -10.24 20.28
N GLU A 499 -25.78 -11.17 21.20
CA GLU A 499 -26.33 -11.16 22.56
C GLU A 499 -25.88 -9.92 23.35
N PHE A 500 -24.60 -9.53 23.22
CA PHE A 500 -24.08 -8.32 23.87
C PHE A 500 -24.79 -7.05 23.40
N TYR A 501 -25.06 -6.95 22.09
CA TYR A 501 -25.88 -5.89 21.50
C TYR A 501 -27.31 -5.93 22.02
N LEU A 502 -27.97 -7.09 22.06
CA LEU A 502 -29.35 -7.24 22.54
C LEU A 502 -29.52 -6.71 23.96
N HIS A 503 -28.60 -7.08 24.86
CA HIS A 503 -28.60 -6.62 26.25
C HIS A 503 -28.39 -5.09 26.34
N SER A 504 -27.47 -4.56 25.55
CA SER A 504 -27.16 -3.12 25.49
C SER A 504 -28.32 -2.31 24.92
N TYR A 505 -28.92 -2.76 23.81
CA TYR A 505 -30.12 -2.19 23.20
C TYR A 505 -31.26 -2.08 24.21
N ARG A 506 -31.57 -3.17 24.91
CA ARG A 506 -32.62 -3.20 25.93
C ARG A 506 -32.30 -2.27 27.11
N ALA A 507 -31.03 -2.17 27.53
CA ALA A 507 -30.62 -1.26 28.59
C ALA A 507 -30.83 0.21 28.16
N VAL A 508 -30.38 0.59 26.96
CA VAL A 508 -30.56 1.93 26.38
C VAL A 508 -32.04 2.30 26.28
N LYS A 509 -32.86 1.43 25.65
CA LYS A 509 -34.29 1.70 25.46
C LYS A 509 -35.07 1.76 26.78
N ARG A 510 -34.61 1.06 27.83
CA ARG A 510 -35.20 1.13 29.18
C ARG A 510 -34.95 2.47 29.86
N VAL A 511 -33.83 3.14 29.59
CA VAL A 511 -33.56 4.49 30.10
C VAL A 511 -34.53 5.49 29.47
N ALA A 512 -34.62 5.50 28.15
CA ALA A 512 -35.62 6.26 27.39
C ALA A 512 -35.80 5.67 25.98
N GLY A 513 -37.05 5.38 25.59
CA GLY A 513 -37.35 4.71 24.33
C GLY A 513 -37.00 5.50 23.05
N ARG A 514 -36.84 6.82 23.16
CA ARG A 514 -36.44 7.70 22.04
C ARG A 514 -34.93 7.82 21.84
N LEU A 515 -34.11 7.31 22.76
CA LEU A 515 -32.66 7.26 22.54
C LEU A 515 -32.37 6.40 21.31
N GLN A 516 -31.52 6.92 20.41
CA GLN A 516 -31.18 6.25 19.16
C GLN A 516 -29.90 5.44 19.35
N ILE A 517 -29.95 4.15 19.03
CA ILE A 517 -28.80 3.24 19.05
C ILE A 517 -28.57 2.62 17.65
N GLY A 518 -27.35 2.68 17.16
CA GLY A 518 -26.93 2.12 15.88
C GLY A 518 -25.90 1.00 16.03
N ALA A 519 -25.90 0.05 15.10
CA ALA A 519 -25.02 -1.13 15.09
C ALA A 519 -25.02 -1.78 13.67
N PRO A 520 -24.02 -2.59 13.29
CA PRO A 520 -22.87 -3.05 14.09
C PRO A 520 -21.59 -2.19 13.99
N GLY A 521 -21.60 -1.00 13.38
CA GLY A 521 -20.39 -0.15 13.31
C GLY A 521 -19.27 -0.80 12.49
N ARG A 522 -19.63 -1.30 11.30
CA ARG A 522 -18.78 -2.21 10.48
C ARG A 522 -18.16 -1.53 9.27
N ILE A 523 -17.08 -2.08 8.76
CA ILE A 523 -16.50 -1.72 7.46
C ILE A 523 -17.43 -2.22 6.34
N ILE A 524 -17.73 -1.36 5.35
CA ILE A 524 -18.37 -1.81 4.10
C ILE A 524 -17.33 -2.54 3.25
N SER A 525 -17.52 -3.84 3.05
CA SER A 525 -16.72 -4.68 2.15
C SER A 525 -17.54 -5.86 1.66
N THR A 526 -17.07 -6.59 0.65
CA THR A 526 -17.73 -7.82 0.19
C THR A 526 -17.72 -8.91 1.25
N ASP A 527 -16.73 -8.91 2.15
CA ASP A 527 -16.50 -9.96 3.14
C ASP A 527 -17.42 -9.79 4.37
N THR A 528 -17.86 -8.56 4.66
CA THR A 528 -18.71 -8.26 5.84
C THR A 528 -20.20 -8.45 5.58
N VAL A 529 -20.62 -8.73 4.34
CA VAL A 529 -22.04 -8.90 3.97
C VAL A 529 -22.69 -10.04 4.75
N ALA A 530 -22.00 -11.19 4.85
CA ALA A 530 -22.54 -12.35 5.57
C ALA A 530 -22.70 -12.08 7.07
N TYR A 531 -21.72 -11.38 7.67
CA TYR A 531 -21.78 -10.93 9.07
C TYR A 531 -23.01 -10.03 9.28
N PHE A 532 -23.20 -9.04 8.41
CA PHE A 532 -24.32 -8.11 8.51
C PHE A 532 -25.68 -8.80 8.36
N HIS A 533 -25.83 -9.72 7.40
CA HIS A 533 -27.06 -10.50 7.23
C HIS A 533 -27.40 -11.33 8.48
N ASN A 534 -26.40 -11.95 9.11
CA ASN A 534 -26.59 -12.69 10.37
C ASN A 534 -27.05 -11.77 11.51
N PHE A 535 -26.38 -10.63 11.68
CA PHE A 535 -26.74 -9.63 12.69
C PHE A 535 -28.18 -9.11 12.50
N ILE A 536 -28.58 -8.76 11.28
CA ILE A 536 -29.94 -8.28 10.99
C ILE A 536 -30.99 -9.37 11.25
N ALA A 537 -30.73 -10.62 10.84
CA ALA A 537 -31.64 -11.73 11.09
C ALA A 537 -31.87 -11.93 12.59
N PHE A 538 -30.80 -11.91 13.39
CA PHE A 538 -30.89 -11.94 14.85
C PHE A 538 -31.70 -10.76 15.39
N CYS A 539 -31.44 -9.54 14.92
CA CYS A 539 -32.17 -8.36 15.40
C CYS A 539 -33.68 -8.42 15.10
N GLN A 540 -34.07 -8.98 13.96
CA GLN A 540 -35.47 -9.20 13.59
C GLN A 540 -36.14 -10.26 14.48
N GLU A 541 -35.43 -11.34 14.80
CA GLU A 541 -35.94 -12.40 15.69
C GLU A 541 -36.16 -11.91 17.13
N HIS A 542 -35.29 -11.02 17.61
CA HIS A 542 -35.27 -10.54 18.99
C HIS A 542 -35.92 -9.16 19.24
N ASP A 543 -36.50 -8.54 18.21
CA ASP A 543 -37.11 -7.20 18.22
C ASP A 543 -36.14 -6.11 18.73
N CYS A 544 -34.95 -6.09 18.14
CA CYS A 544 -33.89 -5.15 18.50
C CYS A 544 -33.18 -4.56 17.28
N LEU A 545 -33.92 -4.25 16.20
CA LEU A 545 -33.33 -3.54 15.06
C LEU A 545 -32.74 -2.19 15.49
N PRO A 546 -31.56 -1.80 14.94
CA PRO A 546 -30.95 -0.50 15.23
C PRO A 546 -31.79 0.65 14.66
N ASP A 547 -31.68 1.84 15.27
CA ASP A 547 -32.38 3.05 14.83
C ASP A 547 -31.67 3.74 13.64
N PHE A 548 -30.38 3.44 13.43
CA PHE A 548 -29.55 3.91 12.32
C PHE A 548 -28.39 2.94 12.10
N LEU A 549 -27.73 3.02 10.96
CA LEU A 549 -26.63 2.13 10.58
C LEU A 549 -25.31 2.91 10.52
N PRO A 550 -24.41 2.71 11.51
CA PRO A 550 -23.04 3.18 11.41
C PRO A 550 -22.21 2.20 10.58
N VAL A 551 -21.44 2.74 9.64
CA VAL A 551 -20.54 1.99 8.77
C VAL A 551 -19.22 2.75 8.57
N HIS A 552 -18.15 2.04 8.26
CA HIS A 552 -16.84 2.62 7.93
C HIS A 552 -16.47 2.37 6.48
N PHE A 553 -15.62 3.23 5.94
CA PHE A 553 -15.08 3.05 4.59
C PHE A 553 -13.60 3.41 4.50
N TYR A 554 -12.84 2.44 4.01
CA TYR A 554 -11.47 2.61 3.55
C TYR A 554 -11.32 1.88 2.21
N PRO A 555 -10.67 2.45 1.19
CA PRO A 555 -10.63 1.89 -0.16
C PRO A 555 -9.64 0.73 -0.29
N HIS A 556 -9.46 -0.09 0.75
CA HIS A 556 -8.52 -1.20 0.70
C HIS A 556 -9.17 -2.44 0.08
N GLU A 557 -8.52 -3.03 -0.92
CA GLU A 557 -8.97 -4.25 -1.60
C GLU A 557 -7.85 -5.29 -1.60
N ASP A 558 -8.21 -6.58 -1.47
CA ASP A 558 -7.28 -7.71 -1.65
C ASP A 558 -7.00 -7.91 -3.15
N LEU A 559 -6.10 -7.10 -3.72
CA LEU A 559 -5.74 -7.15 -5.14
C LEU A 559 -4.81 -8.31 -5.52
N ILE A 560 -4.45 -9.18 -4.56
CA ILE A 560 -3.57 -10.34 -4.76
C ILE A 560 -4.44 -11.61 -4.77
N GLU A 561 -4.91 -12.01 -5.97
CA GLU A 561 -5.84 -13.14 -6.20
C GLU A 561 -5.37 -14.52 -5.68
N ASN A 562 -4.11 -14.68 -5.26
CA ASN A 562 -3.60 -15.95 -4.71
C ASN A 562 -3.47 -15.96 -3.18
N ASP A 563 -3.91 -14.89 -2.50
CA ASP A 563 -3.83 -14.78 -1.05
C ASP A 563 -5.17 -14.35 -0.44
N HIS A 564 -6.26 -15.06 -0.81
CA HIS A 564 -7.55 -15.01 -0.10
C HIS A 564 -7.45 -15.27 1.43
N ARG A 565 -6.25 -15.53 1.96
CA ARG A 565 -5.95 -15.74 3.37
C ARG A 565 -5.63 -14.45 4.13
N LYS A 566 -5.46 -13.29 3.48
CA LYS A 566 -5.05 -12.04 4.19
C LYS A 566 -6.18 -11.42 5.01
N LEU A 567 -7.32 -11.10 4.41
CA LEU A 567 -8.48 -10.59 5.16
C LEU A 567 -9.10 -11.67 6.06
N GLU A 568 -9.20 -12.92 5.60
CA GLU A 568 -9.64 -14.07 6.43
C GLU A 568 -8.74 -14.31 7.67
N HIS A 569 -7.45 -13.96 7.61
CA HIS A 569 -6.54 -13.95 8.78
C HIS A 569 -6.86 -12.85 9.78
N LEU A 570 -7.23 -11.65 9.33
CA LEU A 570 -7.58 -10.52 10.21
C LEU A 570 -8.87 -10.79 10.99
N TYR A 571 -9.84 -11.45 10.36
CA TYR A 571 -11.09 -11.86 11.00
C TYR A 571 -10.91 -12.98 12.05
N THR A 572 -9.75 -13.65 12.11
CA THR A 572 -9.54 -14.84 12.95
C THR A 572 -8.41 -14.72 13.98
N MET A 573 -7.46 -13.77 13.84
CA MET A 573 -6.29 -13.65 14.71
C MET A 573 -6.40 -12.56 15.78
N SER A 574 -7.02 -12.87 16.92
CA SER A 574 -7.12 -11.99 18.11
C SER A 574 -5.81 -11.62 18.83
N ASN A 575 -4.63 -12.06 18.36
CA ASN A 575 -3.34 -11.84 19.03
C ASN A 575 -2.37 -10.93 18.24
N LEU A 576 -2.79 -10.39 17.09
CA LEU A 576 -1.99 -9.42 16.34
C LEU A 576 -2.10 -8.04 17.00
N SER A 577 -1.00 -7.29 17.00
CA SER A 577 -1.05 -5.89 17.44
C SER A 577 -1.78 -5.05 16.39
N PHE A 578 -2.48 -4.00 16.83
CA PHE A 578 -3.17 -3.05 15.95
C PHE A 578 -2.28 -2.55 14.81
N ARG A 579 -1.01 -2.22 15.12
CA ARG A 579 -0.03 -1.81 14.13
C ARG A 579 0.16 -2.85 13.02
N VAL A 580 0.29 -4.13 13.36
CA VAL A 580 0.50 -5.20 12.37
C VAL A 580 -0.74 -5.39 11.50
N VAL A 581 -1.94 -5.21 12.07
CA VAL A 581 -3.20 -5.23 11.31
C VAL A 581 -3.26 -4.07 10.32
N MET A 582 -2.95 -2.85 10.76
CA MET A 582 -2.89 -1.67 9.88
C MET A 582 -1.81 -1.80 8.79
N GLU A 583 -0.68 -2.44 9.09
CA GLU A 583 0.36 -2.77 8.10
C GLU A 583 -0.09 -3.82 7.06
N GLN A 584 -1.24 -4.50 7.23
CA GLN A 584 -1.82 -5.35 6.17
C GLN A 584 -2.66 -4.57 5.16
N PHE A 585 -3.15 -3.38 5.52
CA PHE A 585 -3.93 -2.49 4.65
C PHE A 585 -3.01 -1.73 3.66
N VAL A 586 -2.18 -2.46 2.92
CA VAL A 586 -1.16 -1.87 2.03
C VAL A 586 -1.74 -1.56 0.65
N SER A 587 -2.67 -2.39 0.15
CA SER A 587 -3.28 -2.19 -1.16
C SER A 587 -4.45 -1.22 -1.10
N ILE A 588 -4.52 -0.32 -2.07
CA ILE A 588 -5.61 0.65 -2.26
C ILE A 588 -6.29 0.28 -3.59
N SER A 589 -7.61 0.30 -3.62
CA SER A 589 -8.42 -0.01 -4.80
C SER A 589 -7.97 0.86 -5.98
N PRO A 590 -7.77 0.27 -7.18
CA PRO A 590 -7.46 1.02 -8.39
C PRO A 590 -8.69 1.71 -8.99
N ASN A 591 -9.89 1.48 -8.42
CA ASN A 591 -11.13 2.13 -8.84
C ASN A 591 -11.24 3.53 -8.20
N PRO A 592 -11.18 4.62 -8.99
CA PRO A 592 -11.28 5.98 -8.45
C PRO A 592 -12.67 6.32 -7.89
N ASP A 593 -13.69 5.52 -8.18
CA ASP A 593 -15.10 5.74 -7.81
C ASP A 593 -15.59 4.79 -6.71
N ILE A 594 -14.68 4.05 -6.08
CA ILE A 594 -15.00 2.93 -5.19
C ILE A 594 -15.98 3.30 -4.05
N LEU A 595 -15.85 4.49 -3.43
CA LEU A 595 -16.77 4.91 -2.37
C LEU A 595 -18.21 5.04 -2.88
N ARG A 596 -18.40 5.71 -4.02
CA ARG A 596 -19.72 5.90 -4.65
C ARG A 596 -20.34 4.54 -4.96
N ASP A 597 -19.54 3.64 -5.54
CA ASP A 597 -20.01 2.32 -5.96
C ASP A 597 -20.38 1.45 -4.75
N MET A 598 -19.59 1.48 -3.67
CA MET A 598 -19.86 0.75 -2.44
C MET A 598 -21.07 1.30 -1.67
N LEU A 599 -21.24 2.63 -1.58
CA LEU A 599 -22.45 3.22 -1.00
C LEU A 599 -23.72 2.88 -1.81
N ALA A 600 -23.61 2.80 -3.14
CA ALA A 600 -24.71 2.37 -3.99
C ALA A 600 -25.02 0.87 -3.83
N GLN A 601 -24.01 0.04 -3.60
CA GLN A 601 -24.20 -1.37 -3.27
C GLN A 601 -24.84 -1.55 -1.89
N GLU A 602 -24.36 -0.83 -0.88
CA GLU A 602 -24.87 -0.85 0.48
C GLU A 602 -26.37 -0.49 0.51
N LYS A 603 -26.78 0.61 -0.15
CA LYS A 603 -28.20 0.99 -0.23
C LYS A 603 -29.08 -0.05 -0.91
N ARG A 604 -28.59 -0.69 -1.97
CA ARG A 604 -29.32 -1.78 -2.64
C ARG A 604 -29.52 -2.97 -1.70
N MET A 605 -28.49 -3.33 -0.94
CA MET A 605 -28.60 -4.37 0.09
C MET A 605 -29.62 -3.99 1.17
N LEU A 606 -29.64 -2.74 1.62
CA LEU A 606 -30.63 -2.26 2.58
C LEU A 606 -32.06 -2.29 2.01
N ASP A 607 -32.25 -1.94 0.73
CA ASP A 607 -33.53 -2.08 0.04
C ASP A 607 -33.98 -3.55 0.01
N ASP A 608 -33.08 -4.48 -0.35
CA ASP A 608 -33.38 -5.92 -0.41
C ASP A 608 -33.75 -6.51 0.97
N LEU A 609 -33.17 -5.96 2.04
CA LEU A 609 -33.47 -6.34 3.43
C LEU A 609 -34.69 -5.59 4.01
N GLY A 610 -35.29 -4.64 3.28
CA GLY A 610 -36.41 -3.81 3.75
C GLY A 610 -36.02 -2.75 4.80
N LEU A 611 -34.74 -2.36 4.84
CA LEU A 611 -34.13 -1.46 5.82
C LEU A 611 -33.78 -0.07 5.27
N SER A 612 -34.24 0.29 4.07
CA SER A 612 -33.92 1.60 3.47
C SER A 612 -34.54 2.81 4.14
N HIS A 613 -35.36 2.60 5.18
CA HIS A 613 -35.84 3.65 6.06
C HIS A 613 -34.84 4.02 7.16
N LEU A 614 -33.78 3.23 7.36
CA LEU A 614 -32.73 3.51 8.34
C LEU A 614 -31.72 4.51 7.79
N ASP A 615 -31.34 5.48 8.61
CA ASP A 615 -30.30 6.44 8.28
C ASP A 615 -28.94 5.73 8.24
N LEU A 616 -28.18 5.93 7.16
CA LEU A 616 -26.82 5.41 7.01
C LEU A 616 -25.80 6.51 7.34
N TYR A 617 -24.84 6.21 8.21
CA TYR A 617 -23.77 7.12 8.58
C TYR A 617 -22.43 6.47 8.28
N LEU A 618 -21.56 7.14 7.53
CA LEU A 618 -20.14 6.82 7.57
C LEU A 618 -19.59 7.36 8.88
N THR A 619 -19.48 6.53 9.92
CA THR A 619 -18.92 6.93 11.22
C THR A 619 -17.40 7.07 11.18
N GLU A 620 -16.77 6.40 10.21
CA GLU A 620 -15.38 6.63 9.79
C GLU A 620 -15.27 6.56 8.28
N TRP A 621 -14.49 7.47 7.69
CA TRP A 621 -14.00 7.28 6.32
C TRP A 621 -12.68 8.00 6.09
N ASN A 622 -11.83 7.39 5.25
CA ASN A 622 -10.57 7.95 4.82
C ASN A 622 -10.10 7.27 3.51
N SER A 623 -9.08 7.83 2.83
CA SER A 623 -8.44 7.16 1.68
C SER A 623 -7.50 6.01 2.08
N THR A 624 -7.30 5.79 3.37
CA THR A 624 -6.51 4.68 3.94
C THR A 624 -6.81 4.55 5.43
N ALA A 625 -6.72 3.33 5.99
CA ALA A 625 -6.72 3.11 7.44
C ALA A 625 -5.31 3.28 8.04
N TYR A 626 -4.27 3.40 7.21
CA TYR A 626 -2.88 3.41 7.66
C TYR A 626 -2.40 4.80 8.13
N HIS A 627 -1.98 4.89 9.39
CA HIS A 627 -1.57 6.14 10.08
C HIS A 627 -0.23 6.74 9.63
N ARG A 628 0.44 6.10 8.66
CA ARG A 628 1.75 6.52 8.14
C ARG A 628 1.78 6.57 6.62
N GLU A 629 0.60 6.68 6.01
CA GLU A 629 0.44 6.89 4.59
C GLU A 629 0.79 8.35 4.24
N LEU A 630 2.02 8.56 3.74
CA LEU A 630 2.61 9.88 3.52
C LEU A 630 1.73 10.80 2.64
N THR A 631 0.95 10.24 1.71
CA THR A 631 0.06 11.01 0.83
C THR A 631 -1.08 11.72 1.56
N ASN A 632 -1.39 11.33 2.81
CA ASN A 632 -2.37 12.02 3.66
C ASN A 632 -2.04 13.50 3.89
N ASP A 633 -0.77 13.86 3.86
CA ASP A 633 -0.32 15.24 4.09
C ASP A 633 -0.38 16.12 2.82
N THR A 634 -0.61 15.51 1.66
CA THR A 634 -0.47 16.16 0.36
C THR A 634 -1.78 16.73 -0.17
N LEU A 635 -1.71 17.48 -1.27
CA LEU A 635 -2.85 18.04 -1.98
C LEU A 635 -3.81 16.97 -2.53
N TYR A 636 -3.32 15.75 -2.79
CA TYR A 636 -4.17 14.60 -3.15
C TYR A 636 -5.36 14.48 -2.20
N LYS A 637 -5.12 14.62 -0.89
CA LYS A 637 -6.16 14.46 0.12
C LYS A 637 -7.28 15.48 -0.03
N ALA A 638 -6.94 16.72 -0.39
CA ALA A 638 -7.92 17.76 -0.66
C ALA A 638 -8.82 17.40 -1.85
N SER A 639 -8.22 16.97 -2.96
CA SER A 639 -8.97 16.55 -4.17
C SER A 639 -9.79 15.29 -3.93
N TYR A 640 -9.29 14.33 -3.14
CA TYR A 640 -9.99 13.12 -2.74
C TYR A 640 -11.25 13.45 -1.93
N ILE A 641 -11.15 14.33 -0.93
CA ILE A 641 -12.29 14.76 -0.11
C ILE A 641 -13.33 15.47 -0.98
N ALA A 642 -12.91 16.43 -1.81
CA ALA A 642 -13.81 17.18 -2.68
C ALA A 642 -14.56 16.26 -3.64
N LYS A 643 -13.86 15.37 -4.36
CA LYS A 643 -14.48 14.40 -5.26
C LYS A 643 -15.52 13.55 -4.55
N ASN A 644 -15.12 12.88 -3.47
CA ASN A 644 -15.96 11.91 -2.80
C ASN A 644 -17.19 12.53 -2.13
N ILE A 645 -17.08 13.74 -1.59
CA ILE A 645 -18.24 14.46 -1.04
C ILE A 645 -19.17 14.93 -2.17
N VAL A 646 -18.62 15.50 -3.25
CA VAL A 646 -19.41 16.03 -4.38
C VAL A 646 -20.21 14.91 -5.07
N GLU A 647 -19.58 13.75 -5.31
CA GLU A 647 -20.24 12.60 -5.94
C GLU A 647 -21.35 11.98 -5.07
N ASN A 648 -21.31 12.22 -3.76
CA ASN A 648 -22.20 11.61 -2.78
C ASN A 648 -23.04 12.64 -2.00
N LEU A 649 -23.24 13.84 -2.53
CA LEU A 649 -24.01 14.91 -1.88
C LEU A 649 -25.42 14.46 -1.46
N ASP A 650 -25.65 14.52 -0.15
CA ASP A 650 -26.89 14.12 0.53
C ASP A 650 -27.33 12.68 0.26
N SER A 651 -26.40 11.81 -0.15
CA SER A 651 -26.70 10.42 -0.45
C SER A 651 -26.88 9.59 0.83
N ILE A 652 -26.18 9.93 1.90
CA ILE A 652 -26.25 9.33 3.24
C ILE A 652 -26.34 10.45 4.29
N GLU A 653 -26.55 10.10 5.57
CA GLU A 653 -26.83 11.07 6.63
C GLU A 653 -25.59 11.58 7.38
N GLY A 654 -24.38 11.07 7.12
CA GLY A 654 -23.16 11.63 7.72
C GLY A 654 -21.86 11.05 7.17
N PHE A 655 -20.79 11.85 7.23
CA PHE A 655 -19.45 11.53 6.72
C PHE A 655 -18.37 11.89 7.76
N GLY A 656 -18.21 11.06 8.78
CA GLY A 656 -17.21 11.19 9.82
C GLY A 656 -15.80 10.96 9.28
N TYR A 657 -15.15 12.02 8.79
CA TYR A 657 -13.77 11.91 8.32
C TYR A 657 -12.86 11.52 9.47
N TRP A 658 -12.21 10.37 9.35
CA TRP A 658 -11.27 9.82 10.32
C TRP A 658 -9.87 10.34 9.97
N VAL A 659 -9.30 11.37 10.61
CA VAL A 659 -9.74 12.10 11.82
C VAL A 659 -9.47 13.61 11.71
N LEU A 660 -9.95 14.41 12.66
CA LEU A 660 -9.61 15.83 12.72
C LEU A 660 -8.11 16.10 12.97
N SER A 661 -7.48 15.39 13.90
CA SER A 661 -6.16 15.73 14.45
C SER A 661 -5.14 14.60 14.24
N ASP A 662 -3.87 14.93 13.99
CA ASP A 662 -2.78 13.97 14.08
C ASP A 662 -2.43 13.56 15.53
N ASN A 663 -2.96 14.27 16.53
CA ASN A 663 -2.73 13.99 17.95
C ASN A 663 -3.67 12.89 18.46
N ILE A 664 -3.57 11.71 17.84
CA ILE A 664 -4.31 10.49 18.19
C ILE A 664 -3.43 9.46 18.89
N GLU A 665 -4.01 8.73 19.83
CA GLU A 665 -3.30 7.80 20.72
C GLU A 665 -3.30 6.34 20.24
N GLU A 666 -3.76 6.09 19.01
CA GLU A 666 -3.86 4.75 18.42
C GLU A 666 -2.51 4.15 18.05
N THR A 667 -1.55 5.01 17.69
CA THR A 667 -0.17 4.66 17.36
C THR A 667 0.79 5.51 18.18
N PRO A 668 2.07 5.11 18.34
CA PRO A 668 3.05 5.96 18.98
C PRO A 668 3.14 7.32 18.29
N ALA A 669 3.27 8.40 19.07
CA ALA A 669 3.41 9.74 18.51
C ALA A 669 4.61 9.81 17.54
N SER A 670 4.42 10.49 16.41
CA SER A 670 5.50 10.76 15.45
C SER A 670 6.33 11.95 15.91
N GLU A 671 7.65 11.86 15.76
CA GLU A 671 8.56 13.00 15.95
C GLU A 671 8.55 13.96 14.75
N GLN A 672 8.11 13.50 13.58
CA GLN A 672 8.02 14.30 12.36
C GLN A 672 6.67 15.00 12.27
N LEU A 673 6.67 16.30 11.94
CA LEU A 673 5.46 17.10 11.74
C LEU A 673 4.53 16.47 10.69
N PHE A 674 5.06 16.25 9.48
CA PHE A 674 4.35 15.60 8.37
C PHE A 674 4.84 14.17 8.21
N HIS A 675 4.06 13.21 8.70
CA HIS A 675 4.44 11.80 8.80
C HIS A 675 3.42 10.85 8.18
N GLY A 676 2.46 11.37 7.42
CA GLY A 676 1.36 10.60 6.84
C GLY A 676 0.22 10.31 7.81
N GLY A 677 0.09 11.10 8.88
CA GLY A 677 -1.01 10.98 9.84
C GLY A 677 -2.37 11.24 9.18
N LEU A 678 -3.43 10.62 9.71
CA LEU A 678 -4.79 10.68 9.16
C LEU A 678 -5.46 12.07 9.33
N GLY A 679 -4.93 12.91 10.22
CA GLY A 679 -5.51 14.17 10.65
C GLY A 679 -5.73 15.19 9.52
N LEU A 680 -6.85 15.91 9.57
CA LEU A 680 -7.04 17.15 8.79
C LEU A 680 -6.06 18.25 9.23
N ILE A 681 -5.65 18.21 10.50
CA ILE A 681 -4.75 19.17 11.12
C ILE A 681 -3.55 18.41 11.70
N ALA A 682 -2.35 18.82 11.31
CA ALA A 682 -1.10 18.27 11.78
C ALA A 682 -0.80 18.71 13.23
N GLN A 683 0.31 18.22 13.77
CA GLN A 683 0.83 18.70 15.05
C GLN A 683 0.99 20.23 15.07
N TYR A 684 0.97 20.83 16.27
CA TYR A 684 0.99 22.29 16.49
C TYR A 684 -0.20 23.06 15.91
N GLY A 685 -1.26 22.36 15.47
CA GLY A 685 -2.48 22.99 14.96
C GLY A 685 -2.36 23.50 13.53
N ILE A 686 -1.41 22.97 12.74
CA ILE A 686 -1.16 23.38 11.36
C ILE A 686 -2.15 22.67 10.43
N PRO A 687 -3.07 23.37 9.75
CA PRO A 687 -4.04 22.74 8.85
C PRO A 687 -3.35 22.12 7.64
N LYS A 688 -3.72 20.89 7.28
CA LYS A 688 -3.30 20.26 6.02
C LYS A 688 -4.22 20.69 4.87
N ALA A 689 -3.83 20.41 3.64
CA ALA A 689 -4.65 20.73 2.46
C ALA A 689 -6.07 20.09 2.55
N ALA A 690 -6.17 18.94 3.22
CA ALA A 690 -7.42 18.27 3.53
C ALA A 690 -8.43 19.15 4.31
N MET A 691 -7.95 19.90 5.32
CA MET A 691 -8.79 20.84 6.08
C MET A 691 -9.31 21.97 5.17
N THR A 692 -8.43 22.49 4.30
CA THR A 692 -8.81 23.53 3.33
C THR A 692 -9.90 23.07 2.36
N ALA A 693 -9.92 21.79 1.96
CA ALA A 693 -11.01 21.25 1.14
C ALA A 693 -12.38 21.36 1.84
N TYR A 694 -12.44 21.04 3.13
CA TYR A 694 -13.65 21.23 3.93
C TYR A 694 -14.06 22.71 4.05
N GLU A 695 -13.10 23.63 4.19
CA GLU A 695 -13.38 25.07 4.17
C GLU A 695 -14.01 25.52 2.84
N LEU A 696 -13.48 25.05 1.70
CA LEU A 696 -14.03 25.39 0.39
C LEU A 696 -15.42 24.77 0.17
N LEU A 697 -15.59 23.48 0.50
CA LEU A 697 -16.90 22.80 0.47
C LEU A 697 -17.92 23.51 1.36
N SER A 698 -17.50 24.07 2.49
CA SER A 698 -18.39 24.74 3.43
C SER A 698 -19.05 26.00 2.87
N LYS A 699 -18.44 26.61 1.84
CA LYS A 699 -18.89 27.82 1.15
C LYS A 699 -19.88 27.54 0.01
N LEU A 700 -20.09 26.27 -0.36
CA LEU A 700 -21.12 25.90 -1.32
C LEU A 700 -22.51 26.35 -0.82
N GLY A 701 -23.34 26.77 -1.76
CA GLY A 701 -24.71 27.17 -1.54
C GLY A 701 -25.64 25.98 -1.26
N ASP A 702 -26.86 26.30 -0.84
CA ASP A 702 -27.85 25.33 -0.39
C ASP A 702 -28.76 24.83 -1.52
N ARG A 703 -28.54 25.29 -2.76
CA ARG A 703 -29.24 24.79 -3.95
C ARG A 703 -28.24 24.27 -4.98
N LEU A 704 -28.28 22.97 -5.27
CA LEU A 704 -27.50 22.32 -6.32
C LEU A 704 -28.07 22.62 -7.70
N ILE A 705 -27.29 23.28 -8.55
CA ILE A 705 -27.67 23.61 -9.92
C ILE A 705 -27.13 22.57 -10.90
N ALA A 706 -25.85 22.23 -10.79
CA ALA A 706 -25.19 21.24 -11.64
C ALA A 706 -24.05 20.55 -10.89
N GLN A 707 -23.72 19.33 -11.31
CA GLN A 707 -22.51 18.62 -10.88
C GLN A 707 -22.04 17.72 -12.02
N GLY A 708 -20.75 17.45 -12.06
CA GLY A 708 -20.15 16.55 -13.03
C GLY A 708 -18.73 16.18 -12.65
N ASP A 709 -18.03 15.55 -13.58
CA ASP A 709 -16.64 15.17 -13.37
C ASP A 709 -15.77 16.42 -13.17
N GLY A 710 -15.16 16.52 -11.98
CA GLY A 710 -14.31 17.64 -11.58
C GLY A 710 -15.02 18.93 -11.19
N TYR A 711 -16.36 18.99 -11.08
CA TYR A 711 -17.03 20.24 -10.65
C TYR A 711 -18.41 20.07 -9.98
N VAL A 712 -18.76 21.07 -9.17
CA VAL A 712 -20.12 21.30 -8.66
C VAL A 712 -20.48 22.78 -8.72
N VAL A 713 -21.73 23.08 -9.07
CA VAL A 713 -22.30 24.42 -9.14
C VAL A 713 -23.50 24.51 -8.22
N THR A 714 -23.45 25.46 -7.30
CA THR A 714 -24.52 25.74 -6.34
C THR A 714 -24.95 27.19 -6.38
N GLU A 715 -26.09 27.47 -5.77
CA GLU A 715 -26.59 28.82 -5.56
C GLU A 715 -27.05 28.97 -4.11
N ALA A 716 -26.89 30.17 -3.57
CA ALA A 716 -27.45 30.59 -2.29
C ALA A 716 -27.76 32.10 -2.32
N ARG A 717 -29.04 32.45 -2.15
CA ARG A 717 -29.53 33.83 -1.99
C ARG A 717 -29.07 34.80 -3.09
N GLY A 718 -29.06 34.35 -4.34
CA GLY A 718 -28.63 35.10 -5.52
C GLY A 718 -27.12 35.05 -5.77
N SER A 719 -26.32 34.44 -4.89
CA SER A 719 -24.90 34.19 -5.12
C SER A 719 -24.68 32.80 -5.70
N TYR A 720 -23.81 32.68 -6.69
CA TYR A 720 -23.45 31.41 -7.33
C TYR A 720 -22.07 30.94 -6.87
N GLN A 721 -21.88 29.63 -6.72
CA GLN A 721 -20.58 29.04 -6.39
C GLN A 721 -20.26 27.92 -7.38
N VAL A 722 -19.01 27.89 -7.84
CA VAL A 722 -18.46 26.80 -8.64
C VAL A 722 -17.22 26.29 -7.93
N LEU A 723 -17.27 25.06 -7.43
CA LEU A 723 -16.08 24.35 -6.96
C LEU A 723 -15.64 23.41 -8.06
N SER A 724 -14.39 23.55 -8.49
CA SER A 724 -13.72 22.71 -9.46
C SER A 724 -12.54 22.00 -8.80
N TYR A 725 -12.25 20.77 -9.19
CA TYR A 725 -11.15 19.98 -8.65
C TYR A 725 -10.58 19.04 -9.71
N ASN A 726 -9.28 18.73 -9.61
CA ASN A 726 -8.59 17.81 -10.50
C ASN A 726 -8.09 16.60 -9.71
N TYR A 727 -8.91 15.57 -9.56
CA TYR A 727 -8.51 14.37 -8.83
C TYR A 727 -7.70 13.42 -9.72
N CYS A 728 -6.43 13.20 -9.37
CA CYS A 728 -5.64 12.11 -9.94
C CYS A 728 -5.65 10.90 -8.99
N HIS A 729 -5.84 9.71 -9.55
CA HIS A 729 -5.86 8.46 -8.76
C HIS A 729 -4.47 7.81 -8.72
N PHE A 730 -4.28 6.91 -7.76
CA PHE A 730 -3.04 6.16 -7.60
C PHE A 730 -2.69 5.35 -8.86
N ASP A 731 -1.40 5.22 -9.14
CA ASP A 731 -0.92 4.29 -10.14
C ASP A 731 -1.10 2.84 -9.69
N ASP A 732 -1.03 1.90 -10.63
CA ASP A 732 -1.35 0.49 -10.37
C ASP A 732 -0.34 -0.17 -9.41
N LEU A 733 0.89 0.34 -9.28
CA LEU A 733 1.89 -0.16 -8.33
C LEU A 733 1.66 0.39 -6.94
N TYR A 734 1.36 1.69 -6.84
CA TYR A 734 0.98 2.29 -5.56
C TYR A 734 -0.27 1.61 -5.00
N ALA A 735 -1.27 1.37 -5.86
CA ALA A 735 -2.47 0.60 -5.53
C ALA A 735 -2.16 -0.82 -5.01
N LEU A 736 -1.07 -1.45 -5.48
CA LEU A 736 -0.60 -2.75 -4.98
C LEU A 736 0.28 -2.66 -3.72
N GLY A 737 0.47 -1.46 -3.17
CA GLY A 737 1.22 -1.22 -1.94
C GLY A 737 2.71 -0.93 -2.13
N ASP A 738 3.16 -0.65 -3.36
CA ASP A 738 4.52 -0.20 -3.61
C ASP A 738 4.66 1.30 -3.33
N ASN A 739 5.33 1.64 -2.23
CA ASN A 739 5.62 3.02 -1.83
C ASN A 739 7.11 3.40 -2.00
N SER A 740 7.90 2.58 -2.70
CA SER A 740 9.36 2.73 -2.84
C SER A 740 9.80 4.06 -3.49
N PHE A 741 8.91 4.71 -4.24
CA PHE A 741 9.18 5.94 -4.98
C PHE A 741 8.67 7.20 -4.27
N ILE A 742 8.02 7.08 -3.11
CA ILE A 742 7.71 8.23 -2.26
C ILE A 742 8.63 8.26 -1.03
N ASN A 743 8.88 9.46 -0.51
CA ASN A 743 9.64 9.68 0.71
C ASN A 743 9.13 10.94 1.42
N ALA A 744 9.80 11.35 2.49
CA ALA A 744 9.38 12.49 3.31
C ALA A 744 9.09 13.78 2.49
N THR A 745 9.88 14.07 1.46
CA THR A 745 9.81 15.33 0.68
C THR A 745 9.35 15.14 -0.77
N ASN A 746 9.21 13.91 -1.24
CA ASN A 746 8.66 13.60 -2.55
C ASN A 746 7.52 12.58 -2.41
N ARG A 747 6.27 13.05 -2.44
CA ARG A 747 5.07 12.24 -2.14
C ARG A 747 4.06 12.14 -3.29
N TYR A 748 4.33 12.78 -4.42
CA TYR A 748 3.42 12.81 -5.57
C TYR A 748 3.75 11.77 -6.65
N ASN A 749 4.82 10.99 -6.50
CA ASN A 749 5.24 10.03 -7.52
C ASN A 749 4.33 8.79 -7.65
N GLY A 750 3.29 8.64 -6.80
CA GLY A 750 2.39 7.49 -6.79
C GLY A 750 1.10 7.63 -7.56
N PHE A 751 0.97 8.69 -8.36
CA PHE A 751 -0.25 8.99 -9.10
C PHE A 751 -0.06 8.71 -10.58
N LYS A 752 -1.12 8.21 -11.24
CA LYS A 752 -1.16 8.03 -12.70
C LYS A 752 -2.00 9.12 -13.35
N ASN A 753 -1.79 9.28 -14.65
CA ASN A 753 -2.56 10.21 -15.49
C ASN A 753 -2.55 11.65 -14.95
N GLU A 754 -1.45 12.08 -14.33
CA GLU A 754 -1.25 13.47 -13.94
C GLU A 754 -1.36 14.36 -15.18
N LYS A 755 -2.45 15.12 -15.25
CA LYS A 755 -2.79 16.02 -16.34
C LYS A 755 -3.30 17.32 -15.78
N VAL A 756 -3.16 18.39 -16.55
CA VAL A 756 -3.83 19.65 -16.24
C VAL A 756 -5.26 19.54 -16.72
N ALA A 757 -6.22 19.70 -15.81
CA ALA A 757 -7.63 19.78 -16.15
C ALA A 757 -7.99 21.24 -16.45
N LYS A 758 -8.56 21.49 -17.62
CA LYS A 758 -9.12 22.79 -18.01
C LYS A 758 -10.64 22.67 -18.09
N LEU A 759 -11.32 23.25 -17.12
CA LEU A 759 -12.78 23.32 -17.09
C LEU A 759 -13.22 24.66 -17.67
N GLU A 760 -13.96 24.62 -18.78
CA GLU A 760 -14.65 25.77 -19.36
C GLU A 760 -16.16 25.59 -19.16
N LEU A 761 -16.71 26.28 -18.17
CA LEU A 761 -18.13 26.25 -17.85
C LEU A 761 -18.79 27.54 -18.35
N ASP A 762 -19.65 27.41 -19.35
CA ASP A 762 -20.47 28.50 -19.85
C ASP A 762 -21.72 28.66 -18.96
N LEU A 763 -21.67 29.62 -18.05
CA LEU A 763 -22.71 29.90 -17.06
C LEU A 763 -23.75 30.86 -17.66
N GLN A 764 -24.92 30.33 -17.99
CA GLN A 764 -26.01 31.05 -18.66
C GLN A 764 -27.11 31.42 -17.67
N GLY A 765 -27.95 32.39 -18.02
CA GLY A 765 -29.14 32.74 -17.23
C GLY A 765 -28.82 33.49 -15.93
N ILE A 766 -27.63 34.09 -15.82
CA ILE A 766 -27.26 34.95 -14.69
C ILE A 766 -28.00 36.30 -14.85
N PRO A 767 -28.71 36.78 -13.81
CA PRO A 767 -29.36 38.08 -13.86
C PRO A 767 -28.37 39.21 -14.20
N GLU A 768 -28.77 40.12 -15.08
CA GLU A 768 -27.92 41.26 -15.45
C GLU A 768 -27.60 42.14 -14.25
N GLY A 769 -26.34 42.55 -14.14
CA GLY A 769 -25.91 43.41 -13.05
C GLY A 769 -24.41 43.38 -12.81
N ARG A 770 -24.00 44.06 -11.73
CA ARG A 770 -22.63 44.03 -11.23
C ARG A 770 -22.49 42.95 -10.18
N TYR A 771 -21.39 42.21 -10.25
CA TYR A 771 -21.07 41.15 -9.32
C TYR A 771 -19.65 41.29 -8.79
N ARG A 772 -19.47 40.90 -7.54
CA ARG A 772 -18.17 40.60 -6.97
C ARG A 772 -17.87 39.13 -7.21
N MET A 773 -16.81 38.85 -7.95
CA MET A 773 -16.29 37.50 -8.14
C MET A 773 -15.06 37.30 -7.26
N GLU A 774 -15.12 36.30 -6.38
CA GLU A 774 -14.04 35.87 -5.49
C GLU A 774 -13.61 34.47 -5.90
N THR A 775 -12.32 34.26 -6.18
CA THR A 775 -11.76 32.92 -6.44
C THR A 775 -10.81 32.51 -5.30
N HIS A 776 -10.90 31.24 -4.92
CA HIS A 776 -10.05 30.58 -3.94
C HIS A 776 -9.37 29.38 -4.57
N SER A 777 -8.06 29.45 -4.77
CA SER A 777 -7.31 28.39 -5.46
C SER A 777 -6.35 27.70 -4.48
N VAL A 778 -6.32 26.37 -4.54
CA VAL A 778 -5.41 25.51 -3.76
C VAL A 778 -4.59 24.70 -4.75
N SER A 779 -3.28 24.82 -4.67
CA SER A 779 -2.31 24.12 -5.50
C SER A 779 -1.08 23.74 -4.67
N ARG A 780 -0.11 23.08 -5.29
CA ARG A 780 1.18 22.81 -4.63
C ARG A 780 1.92 24.10 -4.30
N GLN A 781 1.69 25.17 -5.04
CA GLN A 781 2.32 26.48 -4.80
C GLN A 781 1.63 27.28 -3.70
N GLN A 782 0.35 27.06 -3.41
CA GLN A 782 -0.41 27.81 -2.41
C GLN A 782 -1.54 26.99 -1.80
N GLY A 783 -1.71 27.05 -0.47
CA GLY A 783 -2.80 26.34 0.23
C GLY A 783 -2.45 24.92 0.66
N SER A 784 -1.17 24.53 0.57
CA SER A 784 -0.63 23.26 1.07
C SER A 784 0.50 23.53 2.06
N SER A 785 0.25 23.25 3.34
CA SER A 785 1.28 23.38 4.40
C SER A 785 2.40 22.36 4.24
N TYR A 786 2.11 21.16 3.71
CA TYR A 786 3.14 20.18 3.39
C TYR A 786 4.09 20.67 2.29
N ASP A 787 3.56 21.15 1.16
CA ASP A 787 4.40 21.63 0.05
C ASP A 787 5.21 22.87 0.47
N GLU A 788 4.66 23.72 1.34
CA GLU A 788 5.40 24.83 1.94
C GLU A 788 6.51 24.36 2.89
N TRP A 789 6.23 23.38 3.76
CA TRP A 789 7.23 22.78 4.63
C TRP A 789 8.38 22.16 3.82
N VAL A 790 8.09 21.50 2.69
CA VAL A 790 9.13 21.01 1.77
C VAL A 790 9.95 22.17 1.19
N ARG A 791 9.31 23.29 0.77
CA ARG A 791 10.01 24.49 0.28
C ARG A 791 10.90 25.15 1.33
N MET A 792 10.51 25.11 2.60
CA MET A 792 11.33 25.56 3.73
C MET A 792 12.58 24.69 3.96
N GLY A 793 12.71 23.57 3.25
CA GLY A 793 13.79 22.60 3.42
C GLY A 793 13.44 21.44 4.34
N ALA A 794 12.15 21.23 4.63
CA ALA A 794 11.63 20.15 5.47
C ALA A 794 12.31 20.08 6.86
N PRO A 795 12.26 21.17 7.65
CA PRO A 795 12.93 21.19 8.95
C PRO A 795 12.37 20.13 9.90
N ASP A 796 13.28 19.43 10.60
CA ASP A 796 12.94 18.44 11.62
C ASP A 796 12.32 19.07 12.88
N TYR A 797 12.71 20.31 13.18
CA TYR A 797 12.23 21.08 14.33
C TYR A 797 11.47 22.31 13.86
N VAL A 798 10.26 22.50 14.39
CA VAL A 798 9.35 23.57 14.01
C VAL A 798 9.25 24.54 15.17
N THR A 799 9.61 25.80 14.96
CA THR A 799 9.42 26.86 15.94
C THR A 799 7.97 27.36 15.96
N GLU A 800 7.62 28.20 16.93
CA GLU A 800 6.31 28.87 16.95
C GLU A 800 6.12 29.76 15.71
N GLU A 801 7.18 30.46 15.26
CA GLU A 801 7.15 31.28 14.06
C GLU A 801 6.94 30.43 12.80
N ASP A 802 7.61 29.28 12.69
CA ASP A 802 7.41 28.33 11.59
C ASP A 802 5.98 27.79 11.57
N SER A 803 5.41 27.49 12.73
CA SER A 803 4.02 26.99 12.86
C SER A 803 3.02 28.04 12.38
N VAL A 804 3.21 29.30 12.75
CA VAL A 804 2.38 30.43 12.29
C VAL A 804 2.54 30.62 10.78
N TYR A 805 3.76 30.55 10.26
CA TYR A 805 4.06 30.66 8.84
C TYR A 805 3.38 29.57 8.01
N LEU A 806 3.54 28.29 8.41
CA LEU A 806 2.90 27.14 7.76
C LEU A 806 1.37 27.21 7.83
N THR A 807 0.81 27.68 8.95
CA THR A 807 -0.63 27.91 9.10
C THR A 807 -1.14 29.03 8.20
N ALA A 808 -0.32 30.05 7.92
CA ALA A 808 -0.67 31.08 6.94
C ALA A 808 -0.61 30.53 5.51
N ALA A 809 0.40 29.69 5.21
CA ALA A 809 0.61 29.09 3.90
C ALA A 809 -0.44 28.03 3.52
N SER A 810 -1.11 27.40 4.50
CA SER A 810 -2.22 26.47 4.26
C SER A 810 -3.48 27.14 3.70
N ARG A 811 -3.57 28.49 3.75
CA ARG A 811 -4.72 29.22 3.23
C ARG A 811 -4.74 29.24 1.69
N PRO A 812 -5.92 29.14 1.07
CA PRO A 812 -6.06 29.22 -0.39
C PRO A 812 -5.65 30.60 -0.90
N GLN A 813 -5.11 30.65 -2.11
CA GLN A 813 -4.91 31.92 -2.81
C GLN A 813 -6.26 32.59 -3.03
N LYS A 814 -6.39 33.88 -2.71
CA LYS A 814 -7.64 34.61 -2.89
C LYS A 814 -7.47 35.72 -3.93
N HIS A 815 -8.31 35.70 -4.96
CA HIS A 815 -8.41 36.80 -5.93
C HIS A 815 -9.84 37.35 -5.94
N ILE A 816 -9.96 38.66 -6.12
CA ILE A 816 -11.24 39.36 -6.11
C ILE A 816 -11.26 40.32 -7.29
N GLN A 817 -12.36 40.32 -8.02
CA GLN A 817 -12.66 41.31 -9.04
C GLN A 817 -14.15 41.66 -9.06
N GLU A 818 -14.47 42.82 -9.61
CA GLU A 818 -15.84 43.22 -9.90
C GLU A 818 -16.07 43.12 -11.41
N ILE A 819 -17.17 42.46 -11.79
CA ILE A 819 -17.51 42.20 -13.19
C ILE A 819 -18.94 42.63 -13.48
N GLU A 820 -19.19 43.04 -14.72
CA GLU A 820 -20.54 43.25 -15.25
C GLU A 820 -20.95 42.01 -16.05
N ILE A 821 -22.17 41.51 -15.79
CA ILE A 821 -22.70 40.33 -16.45
C ILE A 821 -23.92 40.71 -17.28
N HIS A 822 -23.93 40.27 -18.54
CA HIS A 822 -25.00 40.48 -19.51
C HIS A 822 -25.58 39.12 -19.94
N GLY A 823 -26.37 38.50 -19.06
CA GLY A 823 -27.07 37.23 -19.33
C GLY A 823 -26.26 35.94 -19.15
N GLY A 824 -24.94 36.03 -18.98
CA GLY A 824 -24.06 34.89 -18.70
C GLY A 824 -22.58 35.23 -18.67
N MET A 825 -21.74 34.24 -18.34
CA MET A 825 -20.28 34.36 -18.36
C MET A 825 -19.62 32.99 -18.56
N THR A 826 -18.39 32.97 -19.07
CA THR A 826 -17.58 31.75 -19.10
C THR A 826 -16.66 31.73 -17.89
N TYR A 827 -16.79 30.71 -17.04
CA TYR A 827 -15.84 30.39 -15.99
C TYR A 827 -14.79 29.43 -16.55
N ILE A 828 -13.51 29.76 -16.35
CA ILE A 828 -12.38 28.94 -16.80
C ILE A 828 -11.48 28.66 -15.61
N ALA A 829 -11.34 27.37 -15.26
CA ALA A 829 -10.35 26.89 -14.30
C ALA A 829 -9.31 26.02 -15.00
N GLN A 830 -8.04 26.31 -14.75
CA GLN A 830 -6.92 25.46 -15.16
C GLN A 830 -6.25 24.91 -13.91
N LEU A 831 -6.45 23.61 -13.66
CA LEU A 831 -6.10 22.94 -12.42
C LEU A 831 -4.95 21.97 -12.69
N GLU A 832 -3.81 22.21 -12.03
CA GLU A 832 -2.73 21.22 -11.91
C GLU A 832 -3.24 19.93 -11.22
N PRO A 833 -2.53 18.79 -11.33
CA PRO A 833 -2.87 17.59 -10.59
C PRO A 833 -3.17 17.86 -9.11
N HIS A 834 -4.32 17.37 -8.65
CA HIS A 834 -4.88 17.55 -7.30
C HIS A 834 -5.34 18.96 -6.92
N ALA A 835 -5.20 19.97 -7.79
CA ALA A 835 -5.61 21.34 -7.49
C ALA A 835 -7.13 21.48 -7.37
N LEU A 836 -7.56 22.47 -6.57
CA LEU A 836 -8.95 22.85 -6.38
C LEU A 836 -9.10 24.36 -6.59
N GLU A 837 -10.25 24.77 -7.09
CA GLU A 837 -10.64 26.17 -7.15
C GLU A 837 -12.11 26.35 -6.82
N LEU A 838 -12.42 27.28 -5.92
CA LEU A 838 -13.77 27.74 -5.66
C LEU A 838 -13.94 29.17 -6.17
N MET A 839 -14.87 29.38 -7.08
CA MET A 839 -15.35 30.70 -7.49
C MET A 839 -16.68 31.00 -6.82
N VAL A 840 -16.81 32.18 -6.21
CA VAL A 840 -18.01 32.70 -5.59
C VAL A 840 -18.39 34.01 -6.25
N LEU A 841 -19.55 34.03 -6.88
CA LEU A 841 -20.10 35.18 -7.58
C LEU A 841 -21.25 35.76 -6.75
N THR A 842 -21.08 36.98 -6.24
CA THR A 842 -22.07 37.65 -5.36
C THR A 842 -22.58 38.93 -6.00
N PRO A 843 -23.90 39.14 -6.12
CA PRO A 843 -24.45 40.37 -6.69
C PRO A 843 -24.08 41.58 -5.83
N LEU A 844 -23.71 42.69 -6.48
CA LEU A 844 -23.50 43.98 -5.86
C LEU A 844 -24.78 44.80 -5.96
N LEU A 845 -25.18 45.39 -4.83
CA LEU A 845 -26.36 46.26 -4.73
C LEU A 845 -26.14 47.63 -5.39
#